data_AF-V4L583-F1
#
_entry.id   AF-V4L583-F1
#
_cell.length_a   1.000
_cell.length_b   1.000
_cell.length_c   1.000
_cell.angle_alpha   90.00
_cell.angle_beta   90.00
_cell.angle_gamma   90.00
#
_symmetry.space_group_name_H-M   'P 1'
#
loop_
_entity.id
_entity.type
_entity.pdbx_description
1 polymer ?
#
loop_
_entity_poly.entity_id
_entity_poly.type
_entity_poly.pdbx_seq_one_letter_code
_entity_poly.pdbx_strand_id
1 'polypeptide(L)'
;MMYSSVDDVREAYESIASQWDSDSGEARPADFIKIQYAYELLTNLVWKRDYDVYGIDESVHIIEELEKQYAVKDFAKVKLPLLEVVSYEPEREGFMAFTSQDFASKFQDSKPWLIQVYSSGSNSSAQFSAAWRRIVDLLDGVANHAMVELGDVRLVTYLAEKKPTGQVFFRKGLPSIVAFPPHCKTADCLIRFEGDLSTDTVTDWFATTVLELPRVFYHTKETLVPKFLSKVPPNKVKVILFSQTGERATPFVRQAAKDYWKFASLSYVLWREEDASFWWNGLEVESAPAMVIMKDPGLKPVVYHGSGNRTWFLEILEQNKQLKLPQLRSTTSMELGCDARGYSRAGFDTATWYCAILVGRQSVELNKMRETMCRVQDALSNHEKSDETSKDPSVAPAASAHTTKRLSFAWLDGEVQSKYCFFYVQSETSYDTCGTRRAPIDVPRILIVRYHRNATESANAENKSSKWPKTVWQSEADDVDPAAQLVVSYDGPAETPEIIKWLSKMIEDGDNKNLPFYRAKTPELVPESAEPMRSGVPRSVKATQKVLSIWNRIKDYLTDPRVGPTLLLGALLSAGNVWWTRSRSTQPPVQTNQPSSNQSDNNVDEEKKKREQRRKKAEGEEVPASITDNEPKDAVQILSSGSDSD
;
A
#
# COMPACT_ATOMS: atom_id res chain seq x y z
N MET A 1 19.07 -41.51 -13.52
CA MET A 1 19.09 -41.73 -14.97
C MET A 1 20.34 -41.05 -15.49
N MET A 2 21.13 -41.75 -16.30
CA MET A 2 22.34 -41.21 -16.90
C MET A 2 21.89 -40.50 -18.18
N TYR A 3 22.03 -39.17 -18.24
CA TYR A 3 21.71 -38.38 -19.42
C TYR A 3 22.77 -38.64 -20.50
N SER A 4 22.35 -38.77 -21.77
CA SER A 4 23.26 -39.03 -22.90
C SER A 4 24.26 -37.89 -23.07
N SER A 5 25.50 -38.17 -23.47
CA SER A 5 26.50 -37.11 -23.73
C SER A 5 26.15 -36.33 -25.02
N VAL A 6 26.76 -35.15 -25.23
CA VAL A 6 26.57 -34.40 -26.49
C VAL A 6 27.18 -35.17 -27.68
N ASP A 7 28.24 -35.94 -27.44
CA ASP A 7 28.86 -36.76 -28.47
C ASP A 7 27.95 -37.94 -28.87
N ASP A 8 27.28 -38.58 -27.91
CA ASP A 8 26.29 -39.64 -28.20
C ASP A 8 25.10 -39.10 -29.02
N VAL A 9 24.64 -37.88 -28.71
CA VAL A 9 23.56 -37.21 -29.46
C VAL A 9 24.00 -36.90 -30.89
N ARG A 10 25.25 -36.48 -31.08
CA ARG A 10 25.83 -36.20 -32.40
C ARG A 10 25.98 -37.46 -33.24
N GLU A 11 26.51 -38.54 -32.67
CA GLU A 11 26.64 -39.83 -33.33
C GLU A 11 25.28 -40.40 -33.74
N ALA A 12 24.29 -40.32 -32.85
CA ALA A 12 22.91 -40.73 -33.15
C ALA A 12 22.30 -39.91 -34.28
N TYR A 13 22.49 -38.59 -34.28
CA TYR A 13 22.01 -37.71 -35.34
C TYR A 13 22.71 -37.98 -36.68
N GLU A 14 24.03 -38.12 -36.71
CA GLU A 14 24.80 -38.44 -37.93
C GLU A 14 24.37 -39.78 -38.53
N SER A 15 24.11 -40.80 -37.69
CA SER A 15 23.56 -42.08 -38.15
C SER A 15 22.18 -41.94 -38.79
N ILE A 16 21.31 -41.08 -38.26
CA ILE A 16 19.96 -40.87 -38.80
C ILE A 16 20.01 -39.99 -40.05
N ALA A 17 20.84 -38.94 -40.05
CA ALA A 17 21.02 -38.04 -41.19
C ALA A 17 21.54 -38.79 -42.42
N SER A 18 22.48 -39.73 -42.25
CA SER A 18 23.01 -40.56 -43.33
C SER A 18 21.94 -41.43 -44.04
N GLN A 19 20.84 -41.76 -43.35
CA GLN A 19 19.74 -42.53 -43.94
C GLN A 19 18.83 -41.69 -44.84
N TRP A 20 18.84 -40.36 -44.68
CA TRP A 20 18.06 -39.44 -45.52
C TRP A 20 18.78 -39.01 -46.79
N ASP A 21 20.11 -39.01 -46.78
CA ASP A 21 20.92 -38.79 -47.99
C ASP A 21 20.88 -39.99 -48.96
N SER A 22 20.50 -41.18 -48.46
CA SER A 22 20.22 -42.34 -49.29
C SER A 22 18.73 -42.35 -49.66
N ASP A 23 18.39 -42.20 -50.95
CA ASP A 23 17.05 -42.17 -51.59
C ASP A 23 16.14 -43.41 -51.33
N SER A 24 16.28 -44.10 -50.20
CA SER A 24 15.73 -45.44 -49.94
C SER A 24 14.65 -45.50 -48.86
N GLY A 25 14.11 -44.38 -48.38
CA GLY A 25 13.06 -44.38 -47.35
C GLY A 25 12.00 -43.29 -47.49
N GLU A 26 10.75 -43.65 -47.17
CA GLU A 26 9.56 -42.79 -47.03
C GLU A 26 9.67 -41.76 -45.86
N ALA A 27 10.84 -41.13 -45.68
CA ALA A 27 11.00 -40.12 -44.63
C ALA A 27 10.14 -38.90 -44.96
N ARG A 28 9.29 -38.47 -44.01
CA ARG A 28 8.46 -37.28 -44.19
C ARG A 28 9.24 -36.04 -43.75
N PRO A 29 9.10 -34.89 -44.43
CA PRO A 29 9.68 -33.61 -43.98
C PRO A 29 9.39 -33.26 -42.51
N ALA A 30 8.25 -33.69 -41.97
CA ALA A 30 7.90 -33.51 -40.57
C ALA A 30 8.82 -34.29 -39.60
N ASP A 31 9.27 -35.50 -39.96
CA ASP A 31 10.16 -36.31 -39.11
C ASP A 31 11.57 -35.71 -39.09
N PHE A 32 12.04 -35.19 -40.23
CA PHE A 32 13.29 -34.44 -40.33
C PHE A 32 13.28 -33.21 -39.41
N ILE A 33 12.21 -32.40 -39.43
CA ILE A 33 12.09 -31.21 -38.59
C ILE A 33 12.18 -31.57 -37.10
N LYS A 34 11.49 -32.63 -36.65
CA LYS A 34 11.52 -33.08 -35.24
C LYS A 34 12.91 -33.51 -34.79
N ILE A 35 13.63 -34.24 -35.65
CA ILE A 35 14.95 -34.77 -35.32
C ILE A 35 16.00 -33.67 -35.38
N GLN A 36 15.94 -32.78 -36.38
CA GLN A 36 16.78 -31.60 -36.46
C GLN A 36 16.59 -30.70 -35.24
N TYR A 37 15.33 -30.48 -34.85
CA TYR A 37 14.98 -29.74 -33.65
C TYR A 37 15.57 -30.37 -32.39
N ALA A 38 15.39 -31.69 -32.22
CA ALA A 38 15.94 -32.40 -31.07
C ALA A 38 17.46 -32.34 -31.03
N TYR A 39 18.13 -32.42 -32.20
CA TYR A 39 19.57 -32.25 -32.31
C TYR A 39 20.02 -30.84 -31.89
N GLU A 40 19.37 -29.79 -32.39
CA GLU A 40 19.71 -28.41 -32.03
C GLU A 40 19.48 -28.13 -30.53
N LEU A 41 18.37 -28.62 -29.96
CA LEU A 41 18.05 -28.51 -28.54
C LEU A 41 19.09 -29.23 -27.66
N LEU A 42 19.45 -30.46 -28.01
CA LEU A 42 20.32 -31.31 -27.19
C LEU A 42 21.82 -31.07 -27.43
N THR A 43 22.19 -30.35 -28.49
CA THR A 43 23.59 -29.96 -28.76
C THR A 43 23.97 -28.69 -28.00
N ASN A 44 23.02 -27.78 -27.78
CA ASN A 44 23.24 -26.60 -26.93
C ASN A 44 23.25 -27.00 -25.45
N LEU A 45 24.38 -26.78 -24.78
CA LEU A 45 24.57 -27.16 -23.37
C LEU A 45 23.56 -26.52 -22.41
N VAL A 46 23.14 -25.28 -22.68
CA VAL A 46 22.19 -24.54 -21.81
C VAL A 46 20.78 -25.09 -21.98
N TRP A 47 20.32 -25.23 -23.23
CA TRP A 47 19.00 -25.79 -23.53
C TRP A 47 18.87 -27.24 -23.07
N LYS A 48 19.91 -28.05 -23.31
CA LYS A 48 19.98 -29.41 -22.81
C LYS A 48 19.84 -29.48 -21.30
N ARG A 49 20.59 -28.66 -20.54
CA ARG A 49 20.48 -28.60 -19.07
C ARG A 49 19.06 -28.25 -18.65
N ASP A 50 18.47 -27.23 -19.26
CA ASP A 50 17.14 -26.75 -18.89
C ASP A 50 16.05 -27.80 -19.17
N TYR A 51 16.20 -28.53 -20.29
CA TYR A 51 15.35 -29.66 -20.65
C TYR A 51 15.55 -30.86 -19.71
N ASP A 52 16.79 -31.31 -19.52
CA ASP A 52 17.12 -32.52 -18.75
C ASP A 52 16.77 -32.39 -17.26
N VAL A 53 17.03 -31.21 -16.68
CA VAL A 53 16.86 -30.96 -15.24
C VAL A 53 15.44 -30.50 -14.90
N TYR A 54 14.85 -29.62 -15.71
CA TYR A 54 13.60 -28.94 -15.40
C TYR A 54 12.44 -29.26 -16.37
N GLY A 55 12.71 -29.96 -17.48
CA GLY A 55 11.73 -30.25 -18.51
C GLY A 55 11.25 -29.00 -19.25
N ILE A 56 12.09 -27.99 -19.36
CA ILE A 56 11.75 -26.72 -20.01
C ILE A 56 12.05 -26.84 -21.49
N ASP A 57 11.01 -26.63 -22.29
CA ASP A 57 11.10 -26.50 -23.73
C ASP A 57 10.20 -25.33 -24.19
N GLU A 58 10.82 -24.21 -24.55
CA GLU A 58 10.12 -22.99 -24.99
C GLU A 58 9.77 -23.03 -26.49
N SER A 59 10.38 -23.92 -27.27
CA SER A 59 10.38 -23.87 -28.73
C SER A 59 9.46 -24.92 -29.38
N VAL A 60 8.70 -25.68 -28.59
CA VAL A 60 7.73 -26.69 -29.08
C VAL A 60 6.75 -26.12 -30.12
N HIS A 61 6.26 -24.89 -29.92
CA HIS A 61 5.32 -24.24 -30.82
C HIS A 61 5.93 -23.94 -32.21
N ILE A 62 7.24 -23.74 -32.28
CA ILE A 62 7.99 -23.53 -33.52
C ILE A 62 7.94 -24.81 -34.37
N ILE A 63 8.00 -25.99 -33.74
CA ILE A 63 7.86 -27.28 -34.46
C ILE A 63 6.51 -27.37 -35.15
N GLU A 64 5.41 -27.07 -34.46
CA GLU A 64 4.06 -27.16 -35.02
C GLU A 64 3.85 -26.19 -36.19
N GLU A 65 4.48 -25.01 -36.14
CA GLU A 65 4.43 -24.01 -37.21
C GLU A 65 5.28 -24.43 -38.41
N LEU A 66 6.50 -24.92 -38.17
CA LEU A 66 7.40 -25.41 -39.21
C LEU A 66 6.84 -26.67 -39.89
N GLU A 67 6.24 -27.59 -39.15
CA GLU A 67 5.56 -28.76 -39.71
C GLU A 67 4.46 -28.35 -40.68
N LYS A 68 3.65 -27.33 -40.36
CA LYS A 68 2.63 -26.79 -41.26
C LYS A 68 3.24 -26.09 -42.47
N GLN A 69 4.29 -25.30 -42.26
CA GLN A 69 4.93 -24.50 -43.31
C GLN A 69 5.67 -25.36 -44.36
N TYR A 70 6.23 -26.50 -43.93
CA TYR A 70 7.08 -27.36 -44.73
C TYR A 70 6.45 -28.73 -45.07
N ALA A 71 5.17 -28.95 -44.73
CA ALA A 71 4.44 -30.20 -44.98
C ALA A 71 4.53 -30.75 -46.42
N VAL A 72 4.77 -29.90 -47.42
CA VAL A 72 4.78 -30.23 -48.86
C VAL A 72 6.07 -29.77 -49.57
N LYS A 73 7.11 -29.36 -48.83
CA LYS A 73 8.37 -28.85 -49.41
C LYS A 73 9.49 -29.89 -49.33
N ASP A 74 10.39 -29.88 -50.33
CA ASP A 74 11.63 -30.67 -50.29
C ASP A 74 12.50 -30.26 -49.10
N PHE A 75 13.20 -31.23 -48.51
CA PHE A 75 14.12 -31.05 -47.38
C PHE A 75 15.14 -29.91 -47.61
N ALA A 76 15.66 -29.80 -48.85
CA ALA A 76 16.64 -28.78 -49.23
C ALA A 76 16.13 -27.32 -49.13
N LYS A 77 14.82 -27.11 -48.96
CA LYS A 77 14.21 -25.78 -48.82
C LYS A 77 13.97 -25.38 -47.36
N VAL A 78 14.25 -26.27 -46.40
CA VAL A 78 14.18 -25.95 -44.96
C VAL A 78 15.38 -25.08 -44.59
N LYS A 79 15.12 -23.94 -43.95
CA LYS A 79 16.16 -22.99 -43.55
C LYS A 79 16.73 -23.44 -42.20
N LEU A 80 18.03 -23.72 -42.15
CA LEU A 80 18.76 -24.11 -40.93
C LEU A 80 19.66 -22.95 -40.45
N PRO A 81 19.91 -22.79 -39.13
CA PRO A 81 19.34 -23.56 -38.01
C PRO A 81 17.84 -23.29 -37.82
N LEU A 82 17.12 -24.24 -37.22
CA LEU A 82 15.70 -24.09 -36.87
C LEU A 82 15.49 -23.18 -35.66
N LEU A 83 16.42 -23.25 -34.69
CA LEU A 83 16.41 -22.47 -33.47
C LEU A 83 17.44 -21.34 -33.54
N GLU A 84 17.00 -20.14 -33.21
CA GLU A 84 17.90 -19.00 -33.06
C GLU A 84 18.60 -19.07 -31.70
N VAL A 85 19.93 -18.98 -31.70
CA VAL A 85 20.72 -19.01 -30.46
C VAL A 85 20.58 -17.66 -29.77
N VAL A 86 19.76 -17.63 -28.72
CA VAL A 86 19.65 -16.49 -27.82
C VAL A 86 20.66 -16.67 -26.70
N SER A 87 21.56 -15.70 -26.53
CA SER A 87 22.48 -15.64 -25.39
C SER A 87 22.16 -14.42 -24.54
N TYR A 88 21.63 -14.65 -23.35
CA TYR A 88 21.32 -13.61 -22.39
C TYR A 88 22.37 -13.55 -21.26
N GLU A 89 23.11 -12.45 -21.21
CA GLU A 89 24.12 -12.17 -20.17
C GLU A 89 23.68 -10.96 -19.30
N PRO A 90 23.08 -11.19 -18.13
CA PRO A 90 22.60 -10.10 -17.26
C PRO A 90 23.72 -9.25 -16.65
N GLU A 91 24.95 -9.76 -16.58
CA GLU A 91 26.11 -8.99 -16.11
C GLU A 91 26.45 -7.82 -17.03
N ARG A 92 26.23 -7.96 -18.35
CA ARG A 92 26.38 -6.85 -19.31
C ARG A 92 25.32 -5.76 -19.12
N GLU A 93 24.22 -6.11 -18.47
CA GLU A 93 23.07 -5.24 -18.21
C GLU A 93 23.13 -4.60 -16.81
N GLY A 94 24.19 -4.83 -16.04
CA GLY A 94 24.41 -4.24 -14.71
C GLY A 94 23.71 -4.98 -13.56
N PHE A 95 23.13 -6.15 -13.80
CA PHE A 95 22.47 -6.93 -12.75
C PHE A 95 23.45 -7.86 -12.02
N MET A 96 23.33 -7.94 -10.69
CA MET A 96 24.02 -8.98 -9.92
C MET A 96 23.24 -10.29 -10.01
N ALA A 97 23.82 -11.29 -10.70
CA ALA A 97 23.39 -12.68 -10.57
C ALA A 97 23.74 -13.19 -9.16
N PHE A 98 22.76 -13.73 -8.44
CA PHE A 98 22.94 -14.28 -7.11
C PHE A 98 23.22 -15.77 -7.20
N THR A 99 24.26 -16.21 -6.50
CA THR A 99 24.55 -17.63 -6.30
C THR A 99 24.04 -18.11 -4.95
N SER A 100 23.98 -19.42 -4.77
CA SER A 100 23.68 -20.10 -3.52
C SER A 100 24.62 -19.70 -2.37
N GLN A 101 25.85 -19.27 -2.67
CA GLN A 101 26.80 -18.77 -1.67
C GLN A 101 26.44 -17.36 -1.18
N ASP A 102 25.98 -16.50 -2.08
CA ASP A 102 25.53 -15.14 -1.75
C ASP A 102 24.18 -15.12 -1.05
N PHE A 103 23.32 -16.08 -1.39
CA PHE A 103 21.96 -16.13 -0.87
C PHE A 103 21.95 -16.21 0.67
N ALA A 104 22.73 -17.10 1.28
CA ALA A 104 22.71 -17.26 2.73
C ALA A 104 23.24 -16.03 3.51
N SER A 105 24.21 -15.30 2.93
CA SER A 105 24.83 -14.13 3.59
C SER A 105 24.01 -12.85 3.41
N LYS A 106 23.47 -12.62 2.20
CA LYS A 106 22.69 -11.42 1.87
C LYS A 106 21.25 -11.50 2.35
N PHE A 107 20.69 -12.69 2.51
CA PHE A 107 19.33 -12.93 3.00
C PHE A 107 19.18 -12.79 4.53
N GLN A 108 20.19 -12.23 5.20
CA GLN A 108 20.13 -11.86 6.62
C GLN A 108 19.33 -10.58 6.87
N ASP A 109 19.20 -9.70 5.85
CA ASP A 109 18.42 -8.48 5.95
C ASP A 109 16.92 -8.79 6.23
N SER A 110 16.26 -7.87 6.94
CA SER A 110 14.83 -7.93 7.25
C SER A 110 13.94 -7.41 6.11
N LYS A 111 14.57 -6.78 5.11
CA LYS A 111 13.89 -6.24 3.93
C LYS A 111 13.24 -7.34 3.08
N PRO A 112 12.12 -7.01 2.41
CA PRO A 112 11.49 -7.90 1.45
C PRO A 112 12.38 -8.13 0.22
N TRP A 113 12.23 -9.29 -0.41
CA TRP A 113 12.99 -9.68 -1.61
C TRP A 113 12.08 -9.95 -2.79
N LEU A 114 12.47 -9.48 -3.97
CA LEU A 114 11.90 -9.88 -5.26
C LEU A 114 12.99 -10.60 -6.08
N ILE A 115 12.72 -11.83 -6.50
CA ILE A 115 13.72 -12.68 -7.16
C ILE A 115 13.16 -13.14 -8.50
N GLN A 116 13.93 -12.92 -9.56
CA GLN A 116 13.69 -13.49 -10.88
C GLN A 116 14.55 -14.74 -11.05
N VAL A 117 13.92 -15.86 -11.38
CA VAL A 117 14.60 -17.07 -11.85
C VAL A 117 14.55 -17.06 -13.38
N TYR A 118 15.72 -17.12 -14.02
CA TYR A 118 15.86 -16.98 -15.47
C TYR A 118 16.84 -18.01 -16.03
N SER A 119 16.82 -18.19 -17.36
CA SER A 119 17.84 -18.94 -18.10
C SER A 119 18.51 -18.03 -19.12
N SER A 120 19.82 -18.19 -19.29
CA SER A 120 20.57 -17.50 -20.34
C SER A 120 20.19 -17.95 -21.76
N GLY A 121 19.61 -19.15 -21.89
CA GLY A 121 19.15 -19.71 -23.17
C GLY A 121 17.67 -19.45 -23.46
N SER A 122 16.94 -18.79 -22.56
CA SER A 122 15.50 -18.54 -22.70
C SER A 122 15.23 -17.22 -23.43
N ASN A 123 14.49 -17.28 -24.53
CA ASN A 123 14.11 -16.09 -25.29
C ASN A 123 13.12 -15.23 -24.50
N SER A 124 12.19 -15.86 -23.77
CA SER A 124 11.26 -15.15 -22.90
C SER A 124 11.96 -14.41 -21.76
N SER A 125 13.05 -14.99 -21.22
CA SER A 125 13.88 -14.32 -20.20
C SER A 125 14.61 -13.10 -20.77
N ALA A 126 15.16 -13.22 -21.98
CA ALA A 126 15.81 -12.10 -22.67
C ALA A 126 14.83 -10.95 -22.95
N GLN A 127 13.63 -11.25 -23.46
CA GLN A 127 12.61 -10.23 -23.76
C GLN A 127 12.13 -9.48 -22.51
N PHE A 128 12.09 -10.16 -21.36
CA PHE A 128 11.67 -9.56 -20.10
C PHE A 128 12.76 -8.72 -19.40
N SER A 129 14.02 -8.75 -19.86
CA SER A 129 15.13 -8.08 -19.17
C SER A 129 14.94 -6.57 -19.03
N ALA A 130 14.42 -5.92 -20.08
CA ALA A 130 14.11 -4.49 -20.08
C ALA A 130 13.02 -4.13 -19.06
N ALA A 131 11.97 -4.95 -18.98
CA ALA A 131 10.90 -4.78 -17.98
C ALA A 131 11.44 -5.01 -16.56
N TRP A 132 12.28 -6.02 -16.37
CA TRP A 132 12.93 -6.29 -15.09
C TRP A 132 13.80 -5.14 -14.60
N ARG A 133 14.58 -4.50 -15.48
CA ARG A 133 15.36 -3.30 -15.15
C ARG A 133 14.48 -2.21 -14.55
N ARG A 134 13.38 -1.91 -15.23
CA ARG A 134 12.41 -0.92 -14.78
C ARG A 134 11.75 -1.30 -13.46
N ILE A 135 11.44 -2.58 -13.24
CA ILE A 135 10.91 -3.07 -11.96
C ILE A 135 11.92 -2.83 -10.83
N VAL A 136 13.20 -3.12 -11.06
CA VAL A 136 14.29 -2.90 -10.10
C VAL A 136 14.40 -1.42 -9.75
N ASP A 137 14.44 -0.53 -10.75
CA ASP A 137 14.53 0.91 -10.54
C ASP A 137 13.34 1.45 -9.72
N LEU A 138 12.12 0.94 -9.97
CA LEU A 138 10.91 1.34 -9.24
C LEU A 138 10.87 0.84 -7.79
N LEU A 139 11.59 -0.24 -7.50
CA LEU A 139 11.68 -0.84 -6.17
C LEU A 139 12.88 -0.32 -5.37
N ASP A 140 13.66 0.60 -5.93
CA ASP A 140 14.89 1.05 -5.30
C ASP A 140 14.68 1.57 -3.86
N GLY A 141 15.38 0.90 -2.95
CA GLY A 141 15.32 1.00 -1.50
C GLY A 141 13.94 0.83 -0.85
N VAL A 142 12.97 0.24 -1.57
CA VAL A 142 11.74 -0.35 -0.99
C VAL A 142 11.98 -1.84 -0.71
N ALA A 143 12.62 -2.55 -1.65
CA ALA A 143 12.90 -3.97 -1.55
C ALA A 143 14.26 -4.32 -2.15
N ASN A 144 14.81 -5.44 -1.70
CA ASN A 144 15.97 -6.05 -2.32
C ASN A 144 15.53 -6.85 -3.55
N HIS A 145 16.39 -6.92 -4.55
CA HIS A 145 16.13 -7.66 -5.77
C HIS A 145 17.30 -8.60 -6.12
N ALA A 146 17.00 -9.71 -6.78
CA ALA A 146 18.01 -10.66 -7.23
C ALA A 146 17.59 -11.36 -8.53
N MET A 147 18.59 -11.79 -9.30
CA MET A 147 18.40 -12.70 -10.43
C MET A 147 19.13 -14.01 -10.15
N VAL A 148 18.47 -15.14 -10.40
CA VAL A 148 19.03 -16.48 -10.18
C VAL A 148 18.99 -17.24 -11.49
N GLU A 149 20.17 -17.67 -11.94
CA GLU A 149 20.33 -18.45 -13.16
C GLU A 149 20.03 -19.93 -12.90
N LEU A 150 19.42 -20.61 -13.86
CA LEU A 150 19.01 -22.02 -13.73
C LEU A 150 20.15 -23.01 -13.43
N GLY A 151 21.39 -22.65 -13.73
CA GLY A 151 22.61 -23.41 -13.46
C GLY A 151 22.97 -23.49 -11.98
N ASP A 152 22.49 -22.58 -11.13
CA ASP A 152 22.55 -22.79 -9.68
C ASP A 152 21.42 -23.71 -9.23
N VAL A 153 21.60 -25.00 -9.51
CA VAL A 153 20.61 -26.06 -9.22
C VAL A 153 20.19 -26.05 -7.75
N ARG A 154 21.08 -25.70 -6.82
CA ARG A 154 20.76 -25.69 -5.38
C ARG A 154 19.75 -24.61 -5.03
N LEU A 155 20.00 -23.37 -5.45
CA LEU A 155 19.12 -22.25 -5.17
C LEU A 155 17.81 -22.35 -5.97
N VAL A 156 17.90 -22.79 -7.22
CA VAL A 156 16.71 -22.97 -8.07
C VAL A 156 15.78 -24.04 -7.50
N THR A 157 16.32 -25.17 -7.05
CA THR A 157 15.52 -26.24 -6.40
C THR A 157 14.83 -25.76 -5.12
N TYR A 158 15.38 -24.74 -4.46
CA TYR A 158 14.76 -24.11 -3.29
C TYR A 158 13.60 -23.17 -3.68
N LEU A 159 13.73 -22.43 -4.78
CA LEU A 159 12.74 -21.43 -5.21
C LEU A 159 11.60 -22.02 -6.08
N ALA A 160 11.91 -23.02 -6.90
CA ALA A 160 11.00 -23.55 -7.89
C ALA A 160 9.85 -24.41 -7.32
N GLU A 161 8.83 -24.66 -8.13
CA GLU A 161 7.72 -25.55 -7.76
C GLU A 161 8.18 -27.01 -7.79
N LYS A 162 7.58 -27.85 -6.94
CA LYS A 162 7.87 -29.29 -6.88
C LYS A 162 6.60 -30.07 -7.15
N LYS A 163 6.67 -30.98 -8.12
CA LYS A 163 5.61 -31.97 -8.35
C LYS A 163 5.51 -32.91 -7.14
N PRO A 164 4.39 -33.63 -6.95
CA PRO A 164 4.29 -34.66 -5.91
C PRO A 164 5.39 -35.75 -6.04
N THR A 165 5.91 -35.95 -7.25
CA THR A 165 7.04 -36.85 -7.55
C THR A 165 8.40 -36.33 -7.04
N GLY A 166 8.47 -35.09 -6.56
CA GLY A 166 9.70 -34.40 -6.15
C GLY A 166 10.44 -33.69 -7.29
N GLN A 167 10.00 -33.86 -8.54
CA GLN A 167 10.59 -33.20 -9.71
C GLN A 167 10.30 -31.69 -9.68
N VAL A 168 11.33 -30.89 -9.92
CA VAL A 168 11.24 -29.44 -10.00
C VAL A 168 10.65 -29.02 -11.34
N PHE A 169 9.77 -28.01 -11.36
CA PHE A 169 9.20 -27.48 -12.59
C PHE A 169 8.78 -26.00 -12.45
N PHE A 170 8.47 -25.36 -13.59
CA PHE A 170 7.97 -23.99 -13.66
C PHE A 170 6.65 -23.98 -14.44
N ARG A 171 5.52 -23.80 -13.75
CA ARG A 171 4.18 -23.93 -14.37
C ARG A 171 3.93 -22.94 -15.51
N LYS A 172 4.50 -21.74 -15.41
CA LYS A 172 4.33 -20.63 -16.36
C LYS A 172 5.56 -20.42 -17.25
N GLY A 173 6.50 -21.36 -17.26
CA GLY A 173 7.78 -21.20 -17.96
C GLY A 173 8.70 -20.19 -17.27
N LEU A 174 9.65 -19.67 -18.05
CA LEU A 174 10.62 -18.67 -17.63
C LEU A 174 10.32 -17.31 -18.28
N PRO A 175 10.72 -16.20 -17.64
CA PRO A 175 11.27 -16.14 -16.29
C PRO A 175 10.19 -16.32 -15.21
N SER A 176 10.57 -16.93 -14.09
CA SER A 176 9.68 -17.13 -12.95
C SER A 176 9.98 -16.12 -11.84
N ILE A 177 8.96 -15.45 -11.31
CA ILE A 177 9.13 -14.41 -10.29
C ILE A 177 8.61 -14.92 -8.94
N VAL A 178 9.45 -14.79 -7.92
CA VAL A 178 9.14 -15.16 -6.54
C VAL A 178 9.50 -14.04 -5.59
N ALA A 179 8.78 -13.95 -4.48
CA ALA A 179 8.99 -12.91 -3.49
C ALA A 179 9.01 -13.46 -2.07
N PHE A 180 9.81 -12.82 -1.22
CA PHE A 180 9.79 -13.01 0.22
C PHE A 180 9.24 -11.76 0.90
N PRO A 181 8.17 -11.88 1.69
CA PRO A 181 7.62 -10.75 2.42
C PRO A 181 8.55 -10.30 3.55
N PRO A 182 8.34 -9.09 4.10
CA PRO A 182 9.12 -8.60 5.22
C PRO A 182 9.14 -9.59 6.39
N HIS A 183 10.29 -9.74 7.03
CA HIS A 183 10.51 -10.65 8.16
C HIS A 183 10.37 -12.15 7.87
N CYS A 184 10.24 -12.56 6.60
CA CYS A 184 10.14 -13.97 6.27
C CYS A 184 11.34 -14.52 5.50
N LYS A 185 11.86 -15.65 5.99
CA LYS A 185 13.13 -16.23 5.53
C LYS A 185 13.07 -17.71 5.16
N THR A 186 11.89 -18.32 5.19
CA THR A 186 11.72 -19.75 4.88
C THR A 186 10.94 -19.92 3.58
N ALA A 187 11.11 -21.06 2.92
CA ALA A 187 10.35 -21.38 1.70
C ALA A 187 8.83 -21.44 1.96
N ASP A 188 8.40 -21.59 3.22
CA ASP A 188 6.99 -21.72 3.59
C ASP A 188 6.16 -20.45 3.34
N CYS A 189 6.82 -19.29 3.33
CA CYS A 189 6.18 -18.00 3.07
C CYS A 189 6.53 -17.41 1.70
N LEU A 190 7.26 -18.14 0.87
CA LEU A 190 7.58 -17.72 -0.49
C LEU A 190 6.29 -17.55 -1.28
N ILE A 191 6.11 -16.35 -1.83
CA ILE A 191 4.94 -15.99 -2.63
C ILE A 191 5.36 -16.01 -4.10
N ARG A 192 4.64 -16.75 -4.93
CA ARG A 192 4.90 -16.83 -6.37
C ARG A 192 4.00 -15.86 -7.12
N PHE A 193 4.56 -15.23 -8.13
CA PHE A 193 3.79 -14.42 -9.06
C PHE A 193 3.17 -15.33 -10.14
N GLU A 194 1.85 -15.25 -10.31
CA GLU A 194 1.10 -16.05 -11.30
C GLU A 194 0.48 -15.19 -12.43
N GLY A 195 0.74 -13.88 -12.42
CA GLY A 195 0.20 -12.93 -13.41
C GLY A 195 1.07 -12.77 -14.65
N ASP A 196 0.70 -11.82 -15.51
CA ASP A 196 1.42 -11.53 -16.74
C ASP A 196 2.72 -10.75 -16.47
N LEU A 197 3.78 -11.09 -17.20
CA LEU A 197 5.11 -10.52 -17.06
C LEU A 197 5.17 -9.11 -17.67
N SER A 198 4.67 -8.13 -16.92
CA SER A 198 4.77 -6.70 -17.24
C SER A 198 5.21 -5.91 -16.02
N THR A 199 5.87 -4.77 -16.25
CA THR A 199 6.36 -3.89 -15.18
C THR A 199 5.25 -3.49 -14.21
N ASP A 200 4.08 -3.07 -14.72
CA ASP A 200 2.95 -2.63 -13.90
C ASP A 200 2.34 -3.78 -13.08
N THR A 201 2.13 -4.94 -13.70
CA THR A 201 1.48 -6.07 -13.00
C THR A 201 2.38 -6.64 -11.90
N VAL A 202 3.68 -6.77 -12.15
CA VAL A 202 4.64 -7.26 -11.15
C VAL A 202 4.79 -6.26 -10.00
N THR A 203 4.95 -4.97 -10.30
CA THR A 203 5.12 -3.93 -9.26
C THR A 203 3.85 -3.73 -8.44
N ASP A 204 2.65 -3.75 -9.03
CA ASP A 204 1.38 -3.68 -8.29
C ASP A 204 1.17 -4.92 -7.42
N TRP A 205 1.42 -6.12 -7.95
CA TRP A 205 1.35 -7.36 -7.17
C TRP A 205 2.30 -7.31 -5.97
N PHE A 206 3.55 -6.93 -6.20
CA PHE A 206 4.54 -6.86 -5.14
C PHE A 206 4.15 -5.83 -4.07
N ALA A 207 3.78 -4.61 -4.47
CA ALA A 207 3.36 -3.58 -3.54
C ALA A 207 2.09 -3.95 -2.74
N THR A 208 1.11 -4.59 -3.37
CA THR A 208 -0.19 -4.86 -2.73
C THR A 208 -0.26 -6.19 -1.97
N THR A 209 0.36 -7.24 -2.52
CA THR A 209 0.25 -8.62 -2.02
C THR A 209 1.41 -8.97 -1.10
N VAL A 210 2.63 -8.57 -1.47
CA VAL A 210 3.85 -8.90 -0.70
C VAL A 210 4.10 -7.87 0.40
N LEU A 211 4.01 -6.57 0.07
CA LEU A 211 4.30 -5.47 1.00
C LEU A 211 3.08 -4.92 1.75
N GLU A 212 1.87 -5.28 1.31
CA GLU A 212 0.60 -4.80 1.86
C GLU A 212 0.50 -3.26 1.91
N LEU A 213 1.05 -2.59 0.90
CA LEU A 213 0.99 -1.14 0.77
C LEU A 213 -0.39 -0.67 0.28
N PRO A 214 -0.81 0.55 0.67
CA PRO A 214 -2.06 1.12 0.19
C PRO A 214 -1.97 1.46 -1.30
N ARG A 215 -3.11 1.39 -1.99
CA ARG A 215 -3.25 1.93 -3.34
C ARG A 215 -3.44 3.44 -3.28
N VAL A 216 -2.70 4.17 -4.12
CA VAL A 216 -2.88 5.60 -4.35
C VAL A 216 -3.56 5.78 -5.70
N PHE A 217 -4.74 6.40 -5.71
CA PHE A 217 -5.62 6.44 -6.87
C PHE A 217 -5.42 7.70 -7.72
N TYR A 218 -5.76 7.58 -9.00
CA TYR A 218 -5.85 8.70 -9.92
C TYR A 218 -7.20 9.40 -9.85
N HIS A 219 -7.15 10.71 -10.03
CA HIS A 219 -8.29 11.59 -10.13
C HIS A 219 -8.20 12.47 -11.38
N THR A 220 -9.37 12.85 -11.88
CA THR A 220 -9.61 13.84 -12.92
C THR A 220 -10.10 15.14 -12.27
N LYS A 221 -10.26 16.21 -13.06
CA LYS A 221 -10.82 17.49 -12.58
C LYS A 221 -12.18 17.32 -11.88
N GLU A 222 -13.03 16.40 -12.34
CA GLU A 222 -14.36 16.17 -11.78
C GLU A 222 -14.33 15.31 -10.50
N THR A 223 -13.32 14.44 -10.37
CA THR A 223 -13.30 13.44 -9.31
C THR A 223 -12.42 13.83 -8.12
N LEU A 224 -11.44 14.72 -8.32
CA LEU A 224 -10.50 15.14 -7.27
C LEU A 224 -11.23 15.71 -6.04
N VAL A 225 -12.18 16.62 -6.24
CA VAL A 225 -12.92 17.25 -5.12
C VAL A 225 -13.84 16.24 -4.40
N PRO A 226 -14.80 15.57 -5.07
CA PRO A 226 -15.77 14.72 -4.40
C PRO A 226 -15.21 13.36 -3.93
N LYS A 227 -14.12 12.86 -4.53
CA LYS A 227 -13.56 11.55 -4.15
C LYS A 227 -12.34 11.65 -3.25
N PHE A 228 -11.60 12.75 -3.27
CA PHE A 228 -10.39 12.92 -2.45
C PHE A 228 -10.49 14.11 -1.50
N LEU A 229 -10.57 15.35 -1.99
CA LEU A 229 -10.44 16.55 -1.14
C LEU A 229 -11.53 16.65 -0.05
N SER A 230 -12.75 16.17 -0.33
CA SER A 230 -13.86 16.13 0.62
C SER A 230 -13.80 14.96 1.61
N LYS A 231 -13.07 13.89 1.28
CA LYS A 231 -12.97 12.69 2.13
C LYS A 231 -11.74 12.70 3.03
N VAL A 232 -10.66 13.39 2.63
CA VAL A 232 -9.46 13.49 3.46
C VAL A 232 -9.81 14.22 4.76
N PRO A 233 -9.49 13.65 5.94
CA PRO A 233 -9.71 14.29 7.22
C PRO A 233 -9.07 15.69 7.30
N PRO A 234 -9.72 16.67 7.92
CA PRO A 234 -9.25 18.06 7.96
C PRO A 234 -7.95 18.27 8.77
N ASN A 235 -7.48 17.22 9.45
CA ASN A 235 -6.23 17.18 10.21
C ASN A 235 -5.03 16.64 9.44
N LYS A 236 -5.22 16.25 8.17
CA LYS A 236 -4.14 15.75 7.31
C LYS A 236 -3.83 16.73 6.20
N VAL A 237 -2.55 16.80 5.86
CA VAL A 237 -2.05 17.50 4.66
C VAL A 237 -2.48 16.71 3.42
N LYS A 238 -2.95 17.42 2.39
CA LYS A 238 -3.37 16.80 1.13
C LYS A 238 -2.23 16.95 0.13
N VAL A 239 -1.72 15.82 -0.35
CA VAL A 239 -0.62 15.77 -1.32
C VAL A 239 -1.17 15.23 -2.63
N ILE A 240 -1.02 16.00 -3.70
CA ILE A 240 -1.53 15.67 -5.03
C ILE A 240 -0.34 15.61 -5.98
N LEU A 241 -0.17 14.46 -6.63
CA LEU A 241 0.91 14.20 -7.57
C LEU A 241 0.36 14.24 -9.00
N PHE A 242 0.86 15.16 -9.80
CA PHE A 242 0.48 15.31 -11.19
C PHE A 242 1.41 14.49 -12.07
N SER A 243 0.83 13.63 -12.90
CA SER A 243 1.54 12.79 -13.87
C SER A 243 0.93 12.95 -15.26
N GLN A 244 1.75 12.90 -16.30
CA GLN A 244 1.29 12.89 -17.70
C GLN A 244 0.96 11.48 -18.20
N THR A 245 1.60 10.45 -17.65
CA THR A 245 1.58 9.08 -18.20
C THR A 245 0.42 8.23 -17.69
N GLY A 246 -0.17 8.59 -16.55
CA GLY A 246 -1.21 7.78 -15.90
C GLY A 246 -0.70 6.49 -15.25
N GLU A 247 0.62 6.30 -15.17
CA GLU A 247 1.24 5.12 -14.55
C GLU A 247 0.86 4.99 -13.07
N ARG A 248 0.62 3.77 -12.60
CA ARG A 248 0.27 3.54 -11.20
C ARG A 248 1.35 4.09 -10.27
N ALA A 249 0.91 4.53 -9.09
CA ALA A 249 1.81 5.01 -8.04
C ALA A 249 2.93 3.99 -7.78
N THR A 250 4.16 4.46 -7.84
CA THR A 250 5.35 3.63 -7.63
C THR A 250 5.36 3.02 -6.23
N PRO A 251 6.05 1.88 -6.03
CA PRO A 251 6.18 1.27 -4.71
C PRO A 251 6.69 2.24 -3.63
N PHE A 252 7.63 3.13 -3.94
CA PHE A 252 8.14 4.10 -2.96
C PHE A 252 7.11 5.15 -2.56
N VAL A 253 6.26 5.62 -3.49
CA VAL A 253 5.17 6.56 -3.16
C VAL A 253 4.12 5.89 -2.28
N ARG A 254 3.80 4.62 -2.56
CA ARG A 254 2.88 3.83 -1.72
C ARG A 254 3.45 3.56 -0.34
N GLN A 255 4.75 3.32 -0.23
CA GLN A 255 5.46 3.20 1.04
C GLN A 255 5.37 4.53 1.82
N ALA A 256 5.64 5.67 1.18
CA ALA A 256 5.47 6.97 1.80
C ALA A 256 4.02 7.24 2.23
N ALA A 257 3.03 6.84 1.43
CA ALA A 257 1.62 6.96 1.81
C ALA A 257 1.27 6.16 3.09
N LYS A 258 1.94 5.03 3.33
CA LYS A 258 1.83 4.24 4.56
C LYS A 258 2.55 4.90 5.73
N ASP A 259 3.80 5.32 5.53
CA ASP A 259 4.66 5.87 6.59
C ASP A 259 4.13 7.21 7.10
N TYR A 260 3.64 8.06 6.19
CA TYR A 260 3.08 9.38 6.50
C TYR A 260 1.55 9.36 6.66
N TRP A 261 0.90 8.19 6.72
CA TRP A 261 -0.56 8.07 6.76
C TRP A 261 -1.24 8.93 7.84
N LYS A 262 -0.58 9.12 8.99
CA LYS A 262 -1.08 9.95 10.09
C LYS A 262 -1.13 11.44 9.72
N PHE A 263 -0.11 11.91 9.01
CA PHE A 263 0.11 13.33 8.73
C PHE A 263 -0.44 13.78 7.37
N ALA A 264 -0.37 12.91 6.36
CA ALA A 264 -0.69 13.25 4.98
C ALA A 264 -1.54 12.19 4.29
N SER A 265 -2.30 12.61 3.29
CA SER A 265 -3.00 11.74 2.35
C SER A 265 -2.54 12.06 0.93
N LEU A 266 -2.16 11.02 0.18
CA LEU A 266 -1.61 11.15 -1.16
C LEU A 266 -2.66 10.74 -2.21
N SER A 267 -2.65 11.42 -3.35
CA SER A 267 -3.40 11.04 -4.55
C SER A 267 -2.64 11.41 -5.81
N TYR A 268 -3.02 10.81 -6.93
CA TYR A 268 -2.54 11.21 -8.25
C TYR A 268 -3.60 11.95 -9.03
N VAL A 269 -3.15 12.82 -9.93
CA VAL A 269 -3.96 13.45 -10.98
C VAL A 269 -3.31 13.20 -12.33
N LEU A 270 -4.11 12.78 -13.30
CA LEU A 270 -3.68 12.71 -14.69
C LEU A 270 -3.74 14.14 -15.26
N TRP A 271 -2.58 14.73 -15.47
CA TRP A 271 -2.46 16.05 -16.08
C TRP A 271 -2.57 15.92 -17.59
N ARG A 272 -3.46 16.73 -18.18
CA ARG A 272 -3.63 16.85 -19.62
C ARG A 272 -3.58 18.32 -19.99
N GLU A 273 -3.02 18.62 -21.16
CA GLU A 273 -2.89 19.99 -21.66
C GLU A 273 -4.25 20.69 -21.81
N GLU A 274 -5.30 19.94 -22.17
CA GLU A 274 -6.70 20.42 -22.24
C GLU A 274 -7.21 21.00 -20.91
N ASP A 275 -6.71 20.49 -19.79
CA ASP A 275 -7.11 20.91 -18.45
C ASP A 275 -6.07 21.82 -17.78
N ALA A 276 -5.00 22.21 -18.48
CA ALA A 276 -3.91 23.01 -17.92
C ALA A 276 -4.41 24.33 -17.31
N SER A 277 -5.35 25.01 -17.98
CA SER A 277 -5.95 26.25 -17.47
C SER A 277 -6.72 26.05 -16.16
N PHE A 278 -7.39 24.91 -15.99
CA PHE A 278 -8.10 24.56 -14.76
C PHE A 278 -7.10 24.32 -13.61
N TRP A 279 -6.04 23.58 -13.86
CA TRP A 279 -5.02 23.26 -12.87
C TRP A 279 -4.18 24.49 -12.48
N TRP A 280 -3.85 25.35 -13.43
CA TRP A 280 -3.17 26.62 -13.19
C TRP A 280 -4.01 27.55 -12.31
N ASN A 281 -5.28 27.78 -12.67
CA ASN A 281 -6.14 28.71 -11.94
C ASN A 281 -6.49 28.22 -10.52
N GLY A 282 -6.57 26.90 -10.31
CA GLY A 282 -6.99 26.33 -9.02
C GLY A 282 -5.83 25.96 -8.10
N LEU A 283 -4.71 25.46 -8.64
CA LEU A 283 -3.62 24.86 -7.88
C LEU A 283 -2.24 25.40 -8.25
N GLU A 284 -2.15 26.42 -9.13
CA GLU A 284 -0.90 27.00 -9.63
C GLU A 284 0.01 25.97 -10.33
N VAL A 285 -0.58 24.91 -10.92
CA VAL A 285 0.17 23.87 -11.64
C VAL A 285 0.24 24.20 -13.14
N GLU A 286 1.42 24.63 -13.60
CA GLU A 286 1.69 24.91 -15.00
C GLU A 286 1.85 23.64 -15.85
N SER A 287 2.68 22.70 -15.38
CA SER A 287 2.99 21.47 -16.10
C SER A 287 3.24 20.31 -15.13
N ALA A 288 3.01 19.09 -15.60
CA ALA A 288 3.42 17.86 -14.92
C ALA A 288 4.79 17.38 -15.45
N PRO A 289 5.60 16.65 -14.67
CA PRO A 289 5.35 16.21 -13.29
C PRO A 289 5.38 17.35 -12.28
N ALA A 290 4.45 17.33 -11.34
CA ALA A 290 4.39 18.31 -10.25
C ALA A 290 3.81 17.70 -8.97
N MET A 291 4.19 18.24 -7.83
CA MET A 291 3.65 17.89 -6.53
C MET A 291 3.03 19.12 -5.88
N VAL A 292 1.75 19.00 -5.52
CA VAL A 292 0.99 20.04 -4.85
C VAL A 292 0.71 19.62 -3.41
N ILE A 293 1.04 20.51 -2.48
CA ILE A 293 0.81 20.31 -1.05
C ILE A 293 -0.17 21.35 -0.55
N MET A 294 -1.33 20.87 -0.10
CA MET A 294 -2.36 21.69 0.54
C MET A 294 -2.34 21.45 2.05
N LYS A 295 -2.01 22.49 2.80
CA LYS A 295 -1.97 22.47 4.27
C LYS A 295 -3.33 22.84 4.86
N ASP A 296 -3.53 24.11 5.17
CA ASP A 296 -4.75 24.61 5.80
C ASP A 296 -5.72 25.26 4.79
N PRO A 297 -7.03 25.30 5.11
CA PRO A 297 -8.02 26.01 4.30
C PRO A 297 -7.63 27.48 4.10
N GLY A 298 -7.78 27.98 2.88
CA GLY A 298 -7.49 29.38 2.53
C GLY A 298 -6.00 29.71 2.35
N LEU A 299 -5.08 28.79 2.68
CA LEU A 299 -3.67 28.95 2.32
C LEU A 299 -3.44 28.60 0.85
N LYS A 300 -2.56 29.37 0.21
CA LYS A 300 -2.08 29.02 -1.13
C LYS A 300 -1.39 27.65 -1.11
N PRO A 301 -1.67 26.77 -2.09
CA PRO A 301 -0.97 25.51 -2.20
C PRO A 301 0.51 25.72 -2.47
N VAL A 302 1.36 24.82 -1.98
CA VAL A 302 2.79 24.81 -2.31
C VAL A 302 2.99 23.86 -3.48
N VAL A 303 3.55 24.37 -4.58
CA VAL A 303 3.77 23.60 -5.81
C VAL A 303 5.26 23.39 -6.04
N TYR A 304 5.64 22.14 -6.30
CA TYR A 304 6.98 21.76 -6.70
C TYR A 304 6.92 21.15 -8.11
N HIS A 305 7.60 21.76 -9.07
CA HIS A 305 7.67 21.28 -10.44
C HIS A 305 8.88 20.37 -10.67
N GLY A 306 8.72 19.40 -11.58
CA GLY A 306 9.77 18.48 -11.99
C GLY A 306 9.66 17.09 -11.34
N SER A 307 10.34 16.12 -11.94
CA SER A 307 10.52 14.78 -11.38
C SER A 307 11.75 14.79 -10.48
N GLY A 308 11.54 14.79 -9.16
CA GLY A 308 12.63 14.63 -8.21
C GLY A 308 12.90 13.17 -7.87
N ASN A 309 14.11 12.90 -7.41
CA ASN A 309 14.49 11.58 -6.89
C ASN A 309 13.72 11.24 -5.61
N ARG A 310 13.76 9.97 -5.19
CA ARG A 310 13.12 9.51 -3.97
C ARG A 310 13.49 10.33 -2.73
N THR A 311 14.76 10.67 -2.56
CA THR A 311 15.25 11.45 -1.41
C THR A 311 14.61 12.83 -1.37
N TRP A 312 14.62 13.54 -2.50
CA TRP A 312 13.96 14.83 -2.68
C TRP A 312 12.47 14.77 -2.33
N PHE A 313 11.77 13.73 -2.79
CA PHE A 313 10.35 13.54 -2.49
C PHE A 313 10.08 13.37 -0.99
N LEU A 314 10.88 12.54 -0.32
CA LEU A 314 10.76 12.31 1.12
C LEU A 314 11.13 13.54 1.94
N GLU A 315 12.15 14.30 1.53
CA GLU A 315 12.56 15.54 2.18
C GLU A 315 11.43 16.59 2.12
N ILE A 316 10.78 16.76 0.98
CA ILE A 316 9.67 17.71 0.86
C ILE A 316 8.47 17.26 1.69
N LEU A 317 8.14 15.97 1.70
CA LEU A 317 7.08 15.44 2.56
C LEU A 317 7.38 15.70 4.02
N GLU A 318 8.61 15.43 4.47
CA GLU A 318 9.03 15.63 5.86
C GLU A 318 8.96 17.12 6.26
N GLN A 319 9.40 18.03 5.38
CA GLN A 319 9.32 19.48 5.59
C GLN A 319 7.87 20.00 5.65
N ASN A 320 6.94 19.33 4.98
CA ASN A 320 5.56 19.79 4.83
C ASN A 320 4.51 18.89 5.49
N LYS A 321 4.91 17.90 6.30
CA LYS A 321 3.98 16.95 6.94
C LYS A 321 3.03 17.59 7.95
N GLN A 322 3.42 18.71 8.55
CA GLN A 322 2.62 19.39 9.56
C GLN A 322 1.73 20.46 8.92
N LEU A 323 0.46 20.49 9.36
CA LEU A 323 -0.42 21.64 9.14
C LEU A 323 0.16 22.87 9.83
N LYS A 324 -0.10 24.05 9.28
CA LYS A 324 0.32 25.31 9.89
C LYS A 324 -0.47 25.57 11.17
N LEU A 325 -1.78 25.30 11.11
CA LEU A 325 -2.66 25.29 12.26
C LEU A 325 -3.01 23.83 12.62
N PRO A 326 -2.28 23.19 13.54
CA PRO A 326 -2.50 21.80 13.89
C PRO A 326 -3.82 21.61 14.65
N GLN A 327 -4.46 20.45 14.43
CA GLN A 327 -5.64 20.07 15.20
C GLN A 327 -5.23 19.57 16.58
N LEU A 328 -5.95 19.99 17.61
CA LEU A 328 -5.76 19.53 18.97
C LEU A 328 -6.32 18.11 19.15
N ARG A 329 -5.43 17.15 19.39
CA ARG A 329 -5.71 15.73 19.63
C ARG A 329 -4.79 15.22 20.74
N SER A 330 -5.04 14.02 21.25
CA SER A 330 -4.17 13.44 22.30
C SER A 330 -2.70 13.31 21.90
N THR A 331 -2.40 13.12 20.62
CA THR A 331 -1.03 13.00 20.10
C THR A 331 -0.33 14.35 19.93
N THR A 332 -1.09 15.41 19.64
CA THR A 332 -0.54 16.74 19.34
C THR A 332 -0.59 17.68 20.54
N SER A 333 -1.48 17.46 21.51
CA SER A 333 -1.69 18.38 22.64
C SER A 333 -0.44 18.61 23.46
N MET A 334 0.28 17.54 23.80
CA MET A 334 1.54 17.62 24.55
C MET A 334 2.66 18.27 23.73
N GLU A 335 2.83 17.91 22.45
CA GLU A 335 3.85 18.50 21.57
C GLU A 335 3.62 20.01 21.37
N LEU A 336 2.36 20.45 21.38
CA LEU A 336 1.99 21.84 21.22
C LEU A 336 2.05 22.65 22.53
N GLY A 337 2.19 21.98 23.68
CA GLY A 337 2.03 22.62 24.99
C GLY A 337 0.59 23.12 25.24
N CYS A 338 -0.40 22.53 24.56
CA CYS A 338 -1.81 22.84 24.71
C CYS A 338 -2.52 21.83 25.61
N ASP A 339 -1.78 21.27 26.58
CA ASP A 339 -2.25 20.25 27.51
C ASP A 339 -1.81 20.62 28.93
N ALA A 340 -2.74 20.57 29.87
CA ALA A 340 -2.47 20.85 31.28
C ALA A 340 -1.55 19.81 31.93
N ARG A 341 -1.47 18.61 31.36
CA ARG A 341 -0.57 17.53 31.79
C ARG A 341 0.83 17.66 31.20
N GLY A 342 0.99 18.48 30.17
CA GLY A 342 2.22 18.68 29.42
C GLY A 342 3.13 19.76 29.99
N TYR A 343 4.01 20.25 29.11
CA TYR A 343 4.96 21.32 29.37
C TYR A 343 4.93 22.31 28.20
N SER A 344 5.50 23.50 28.41
CA SER A 344 5.69 24.47 27.33
C SER A 344 6.64 23.95 26.26
N ARG A 345 6.41 24.34 24.99
CA ARG A 345 7.37 24.14 23.90
C ARG A 345 8.66 24.94 24.07
N ALA A 346 8.64 25.97 24.90
CA ALA A 346 9.81 26.77 25.26
C ALA A 346 10.81 26.01 26.16
N GLY A 347 10.38 24.90 26.79
CA GLY A 347 11.20 24.06 27.65
C GLY A 347 10.57 23.79 29.01
N PHE A 348 11.13 22.83 29.74
CA PHE A 348 10.63 22.35 31.03
C PHE A 348 10.66 23.43 32.14
N ASP A 349 11.59 24.38 32.06
CA ASP A 349 11.78 25.43 33.07
C ASP A 349 10.76 26.58 32.96
N THR A 350 9.96 26.58 31.89
CA THR A 350 9.01 27.66 31.63
C THR A 350 7.76 27.48 32.49
N ALA A 351 7.61 28.32 33.50
CA ALA A 351 6.48 28.23 34.44
C ALA A 351 5.13 28.63 33.84
N THR A 352 5.10 29.58 32.90
CA THR A 352 3.86 30.10 32.29
C THR A 352 3.93 30.07 30.78
N TRP A 353 2.88 29.54 30.15
CA TRP A 353 2.75 29.50 28.69
C TRP A 353 1.29 29.57 28.25
N TYR A 354 1.07 29.77 26.95
CA TYR A 354 -0.22 30.11 26.37
C TYR A 354 -0.53 29.21 25.17
N CYS A 355 -1.79 28.82 25.05
CA CYS A 355 -2.31 28.16 23.86
C CYS A 355 -3.56 28.88 23.36
N ALA A 356 -3.49 29.43 22.15
CA ALA A 356 -4.63 29.98 21.44
C ALA A 356 -5.32 28.88 20.64
N ILE A 357 -6.57 28.59 20.99
CA ILE A 357 -7.37 27.49 20.43
C ILE A 357 -8.56 28.08 19.67
N LEU A 358 -8.63 27.80 18.37
CA LEU A 358 -9.81 28.04 17.56
C LEU A 358 -10.76 26.84 17.67
N VAL A 359 -11.97 27.05 18.17
CA VAL A 359 -12.94 25.98 18.42
C VAL A 359 -14.14 26.16 17.50
N GLY A 360 -14.60 25.08 16.87
CA GLY A 360 -15.85 25.09 16.11
C GLY A 360 -16.16 23.77 15.42
N ARG A 361 -17.37 23.65 14.88
CA ARG A 361 -17.77 22.52 14.04
C ARG A 361 -17.19 22.67 12.64
N GLN A 362 -16.97 21.55 11.95
CA GLN A 362 -16.44 21.58 10.59
C GLN A 362 -17.42 22.27 9.63
N SER A 363 -17.17 23.54 9.33
CA SER A 363 -18.03 24.40 8.52
C SER A 363 -17.22 25.38 7.66
N VAL A 364 -17.90 26.15 6.80
CA VAL A 364 -17.26 27.19 5.98
C VAL A 364 -16.74 28.32 6.86
N GLU A 365 -17.49 28.67 7.90
CA GLU A 365 -17.15 29.68 8.90
C GLU A 365 -15.88 29.30 9.67
N LEU A 366 -15.77 28.04 10.11
CA LEU A 366 -14.55 27.56 10.75
C LEU A 366 -13.35 27.63 9.81
N ASN A 367 -13.51 27.23 8.54
CA ASN A 367 -12.43 27.29 7.56
C ASN A 367 -11.94 28.74 7.32
N LYS A 368 -12.86 29.71 7.23
CA LYS A 368 -12.51 31.14 7.15
C LYS A 368 -11.73 31.60 8.39
N MET A 369 -12.16 31.18 9.59
CA MET A 369 -11.46 31.56 10.81
C MET A 369 -10.09 30.88 10.94
N ARG A 370 -9.93 29.64 10.45
CA ARG A 370 -8.62 28.96 10.36
C ARG A 370 -7.66 29.74 9.48
N GLU A 371 -8.15 30.24 8.34
CA GLU A 371 -7.37 31.12 7.45
C GLU A 371 -6.94 32.41 8.17
N THR A 372 -7.86 33.07 8.88
CA THR A 372 -7.53 34.27 9.69
C THR A 372 -6.48 33.96 10.74
N MET A 373 -6.60 32.85 11.47
CA MET A 373 -5.61 32.46 12.49
C MET A 373 -4.24 32.14 11.90
N CYS A 374 -4.18 31.55 10.70
CA CYS A 374 -2.92 31.37 9.98
C CYS A 374 -2.27 32.72 9.64
N ARG A 375 -3.07 33.71 9.21
CA ARG A 375 -2.59 35.08 8.94
C ARG A 375 -2.12 35.79 10.21
N VAL A 376 -2.80 35.57 11.35
CA VAL A 376 -2.35 36.06 12.68
C VAL A 376 -0.97 35.50 13.01
N GLN A 377 -0.77 34.19 12.83
CA GLN A 377 0.51 33.54 13.08
C GLN A 377 1.64 34.07 12.17
N ASP A 378 1.33 34.35 10.90
CA ASP A 378 2.28 34.98 9.96
C ASP A 378 2.64 36.40 10.36
N ALA A 379 1.66 37.20 10.74
CA ALA A 379 1.88 38.57 11.17
C ALA A 379 2.77 38.64 12.42
N LEU A 380 2.55 37.75 13.40
CA LEU A 380 3.40 37.63 14.58
C LEU A 380 4.83 37.20 14.23
N SER A 381 4.98 36.26 13.30
CA SER A 381 6.30 35.79 12.84
C SER A 381 7.08 36.85 12.05
N ASN A 382 6.37 37.74 11.35
CA ASN A 382 6.97 38.81 10.55
C ASN A 382 7.27 40.07 11.38
N HIS A 383 6.53 40.32 12.47
CA HIS A 383 6.76 41.47 13.37
C HIS A 383 8.16 41.44 14.02
N GLU A 384 8.70 40.26 14.29
CA GLU A 384 10.07 40.17 14.79
C GLU A 384 11.11 40.58 13.73
N LYS A 385 10.86 40.21 12.47
CA LYS A 385 11.76 40.42 11.32
C LYS A 385 11.76 41.86 10.80
N SER A 386 10.76 42.68 11.17
CA SER A 386 10.68 44.07 10.73
C SER A 386 11.65 44.96 11.49
N ASP A 387 12.08 46.08 10.89
CA ASP A 387 12.97 47.05 11.52
C ASP A 387 12.37 47.63 12.81
N GLU A 388 13.19 47.88 13.83
CA GLU A 388 12.74 48.33 15.16
C GLU A 388 11.87 49.59 15.13
N THR A 389 12.07 50.47 14.14
CA THR A 389 11.31 51.71 13.95
C THR A 389 9.87 51.48 13.44
N SER A 390 9.55 50.28 12.97
CA SER A 390 8.22 49.91 12.42
C SER A 390 7.41 48.97 13.33
N LYS A 391 7.96 48.57 14.47
CA LYS A 391 7.31 47.63 15.40
C LYS A 391 6.23 48.33 16.20
N ASP A 392 4.98 47.96 15.99
CA ASP A 392 3.88 48.38 16.86
C ASP A 392 4.10 47.78 18.26
N PRO A 393 4.25 48.60 19.32
CA PRO A 393 4.50 48.13 20.68
C PRO A 393 3.33 47.31 21.23
N SER A 394 2.11 47.51 20.72
CA SER A 394 0.92 46.77 21.17
C SER A 394 0.88 45.30 20.72
N VAL A 395 1.78 44.90 19.81
CA VAL A 395 1.90 43.54 19.26
C VAL A 395 3.07 42.77 19.87
N ALA A 396 4.03 43.49 20.47
CA ALA A 396 5.29 42.92 20.95
C ALA A 396 5.13 41.77 21.97
N PRO A 397 4.18 41.79 22.94
CA PRO A 397 4.01 40.69 23.88
C PRO A 397 3.64 39.36 23.20
N ALA A 398 2.69 39.37 22.26
CA ALA A 398 2.30 38.16 21.54
C ALA A 398 3.39 37.68 20.57
N ALA A 399 4.06 38.62 19.87
CA ALA A 399 5.15 38.27 18.96
C ALA A 399 6.31 37.61 19.71
N SER A 400 6.76 38.20 20.83
CA SER A 400 7.80 37.63 21.68
C SER A 400 7.41 36.25 22.24
N ALA A 401 6.18 36.10 22.73
CA ALA A 401 5.69 34.81 23.22
C ALA A 401 5.64 33.75 22.11
N HIS A 402 5.29 34.13 20.88
CA HIS A 402 5.27 33.22 19.74
C HIS A 402 6.69 32.76 19.35
N THR A 403 7.64 33.69 19.21
CA THR A 403 9.03 33.38 18.87
C THR A 403 9.70 32.51 19.93
N THR A 404 9.46 32.82 21.22
CA THR A 404 10.00 32.04 22.35
C THR A 404 9.29 30.69 22.53
N LYS A 405 8.33 30.34 21.65
CA LYS A 405 7.51 29.11 21.72
C LYS A 405 6.70 28.99 23.02
N ARG A 406 6.43 30.11 23.70
CA ARG A 406 5.48 30.19 24.83
C ARG A 406 4.04 30.29 24.36
N LEU A 407 3.79 30.80 23.16
CA LEU A 407 2.47 30.88 22.54
C LEU A 407 2.35 29.88 21.37
N SER A 408 1.44 28.93 21.52
CA SER A 408 1.08 27.96 20.48
C SER A 408 -0.32 28.23 19.92
N PHE A 409 -0.54 27.86 18.66
CA PHE A 409 -1.83 27.95 17.99
C PHE A 409 -2.32 26.55 17.62
N ALA A 410 -3.60 26.29 17.87
CA ALA A 410 -4.24 25.03 17.51
C ALA A 410 -5.71 25.27 17.16
N TRP A 411 -6.34 24.28 16.52
CA TRP A 411 -7.80 24.27 16.35
C TRP A 411 -8.43 22.99 16.88
N LEU A 412 -9.67 23.08 17.34
CA LEU A 412 -10.44 21.99 17.93
C LEU A 412 -11.71 21.77 17.12
N ASP A 413 -11.94 20.53 16.70
CA ASP A 413 -13.21 20.11 16.12
C ASP A 413 -14.23 19.88 17.24
N GLY A 414 -15.19 20.78 17.36
CA GLY A 414 -16.20 20.76 18.41
C GLY A 414 -17.16 19.57 18.31
N GLU A 415 -17.29 18.93 17.15
CA GLU A 415 -18.14 17.76 16.97
C GLU A 415 -17.44 16.49 17.46
N VAL A 416 -16.19 16.29 17.03
CA VAL A 416 -15.36 15.13 17.43
C VAL A 416 -14.94 15.23 18.89
N GLN A 417 -14.55 16.42 19.35
CA GLN A 417 -14.02 16.67 20.70
C GLN A 417 -15.07 17.33 21.62
N SER A 418 -16.33 16.91 21.52
CA SER A 418 -17.46 17.57 22.20
C SER A 418 -17.26 17.79 23.70
N LYS A 419 -16.77 16.79 24.44
CA LYS A 419 -16.52 16.90 25.90
C LYS A 419 -15.48 17.99 26.24
N TYR A 420 -14.38 18.02 25.49
CA TYR A 420 -13.32 19.02 25.67
C TYR A 420 -13.83 20.41 25.27
N CYS A 421 -14.59 20.49 24.19
CA CYS A 421 -15.20 21.71 23.69
C CYS A 421 -16.13 22.35 24.73
N PHE A 422 -17.08 21.59 25.29
CA PHE A 422 -18.00 22.08 26.32
C PHE A 422 -17.31 22.47 27.63
N PHE A 423 -16.16 21.86 27.95
CA PHE A 423 -15.41 22.19 29.16
C PHE A 423 -14.86 23.63 29.13
N TYR A 424 -14.35 24.07 27.97
CA TYR A 424 -13.78 25.41 27.79
C TYR A 424 -14.79 26.45 27.30
N VAL A 425 -15.75 26.04 26.46
CA VAL A 425 -16.82 26.92 25.96
C VAL A 425 -18.01 26.83 26.91
N GLN A 426 -17.89 27.46 28.09
CA GLN A 426 -18.98 27.55 29.06
C GLN A 426 -19.84 28.79 28.78
N SER A 427 -20.60 28.75 27.68
CA SER A 427 -21.55 29.81 27.30
C SER A 427 -22.93 29.24 26.97
N GLU A 428 -23.95 30.10 27.01
CA GLU A 428 -25.33 29.74 26.65
C GLU A 428 -25.44 29.23 25.19
N THR A 429 -24.57 29.74 24.32
CA THR A 429 -24.48 29.39 22.88
C THR A 429 -23.40 28.34 22.60
N SER A 430 -22.93 27.61 23.61
CA SER A 430 -21.93 26.55 23.44
C SER A 430 -22.34 25.47 22.44
N TYR A 431 -23.65 25.21 22.29
CA TYR A 431 -24.20 24.26 21.31
C TYR A 431 -24.07 24.70 19.84
N ASP A 432 -23.78 25.97 19.57
CA ASP A 432 -23.54 26.48 18.21
C ASP A 432 -22.08 26.22 17.77
N THR A 433 -21.20 25.97 18.73
CA THR A 433 -19.76 25.72 18.53
C THR A 433 -19.37 24.26 18.79
N CYS A 434 -20.02 23.61 19.76
CA CYS A 434 -19.67 22.29 20.29
C CYS A 434 -20.81 21.26 20.10
N GLY A 435 -20.43 19.99 19.93
CA GLY A 435 -21.34 18.87 19.84
C GLY A 435 -22.02 18.71 18.46
N THR A 436 -22.98 17.79 18.40
CA THR A 436 -23.72 17.48 17.17
C THR A 436 -24.61 18.64 16.73
N ARG A 437 -24.75 18.86 15.42
CA ARG A 437 -25.63 19.91 14.87
C ARG A 437 -27.09 19.73 15.32
N ARG A 438 -27.61 20.76 16.00
CA ARG A 438 -29.05 20.90 16.36
C ARG A 438 -29.74 22.00 15.56
N ALA A 439 -28.99 22.99 15.10
CA ALA A 439 -29.43 24.12 14.30
C ALA A 439 -28.43 24.34 13.14
N PRO A 440 -28.84 25.01 12.04
CA PRO A 440 -27.98 25.22 10.87
C PRO A 440 -26.92 26.32 11.05
N ILE A 441 -26.72 26.82 12.28
CA ILE A 441 -25.82 27.95 12.57
C ILE A 441 -24.56 27.39 13.23
N ASP A 442 -23.42 27.52 12.55
CA ASP A 442 -22.10 27.13 13.05
C ASP A 442 -21.31 28.40 13.41
N VAL A 443 -20.99 28.60 14.69
CA VAL A 443 -20.24 29.78 15.17
C VAL A 443 -18.88 29.36 15.73
N PRO A 444 -17.77 29.62 15.01
CA PRO A 444 -16.43 29.38 15.55
C PRO A 444 -16.07 30.43 16.63
N ARG A 445 -15.32 30.01 17.65
CA ARG A 445 -14.86 30.86 18.76
C ARG A 445 -13.35 30.74 18.95
N ILE A 446 -12.70 31.82 19.32
CA ILE A 446 -11.27 31.82 19.67
C ILE A 446 -11.15 31.88 21.19
N LEU A 447 -10.32 31.01 21.75
CA LEU A 447 -10.00 30.95 23.17
C LEU A 447 -8.49 31.08 23.35
N ILE A 448 -8.06 31.68 24.46
CA ILE A 448 -6.68 31.57 24.92
C ILE A 448 -6.67 30.87 26.29
N VAL A 449 -5.85 29.84 26.41
CA VAL A 449 -5.62 29.11 27.65
C VAL A 449 -4.22 29.46 28.15
N ARG A 450 -4.16 30.07 29.34
CA ARG A 450 -2.92 30.29 30.08
C ARG A 450 -2.71 29.11 31.01
N TYR A 451 -1.55 28.48 30.88
CA TYR A 451 -1.08 27.42 31.76
C TYR A 451 -0.03 27.97 32.71
N HIS A 452 -0.09 27.54 33.96
CA HIS A 452 0.89 27.90 34.97
C HIS A 452 1.27 26.70 35.85
N ARG A 453 2.57 26.44 35.97
CA ARG A 453 3.11 25.31 36.73
C ARG A 453 4.02 25.79 37.85
N ASN A 454 3.77 25.30 39.06
CA ASN A 454 4.62 25.53 40.22
C ASN A 454 5.72 24.47 40.28
N ALA A 455 6.97 24.85 40.01
CA ALA A 455 8.12 23.95 39.99
C ALA A 455 8.31 23.14 41.30
N THR A 456 7.97 23.73 42.45
CA THR A 456 8.08 23.11 43.77
C THR A 456 7.00 22.06 44.06
N GLU A 457 5.81 22.19 43.49
CA GLU A 457 4.71 21.23 43.69
C GLU A 457 4.80 20.06 42.71
N SER A 458 5.25 20.29 41.48
CA SER A 458 5.41 19.22 40.48
C SER A 458 6.52 18.23 40.84
N ALA A 459 7.64 18.70 41.39
CA ALA A 459 8.72 17.82 41.87
C ALA A 459 8.27 16.93 43.06
N ASN A 460 7.33 17.42 43.86
CA ASN A 460 6.75 16.68 44.97
C ASN A 460 5.67 15.66 44.51
N ALA A 461 4.95 15.94 43.43
CA ALA A 461 3.96 15.02 42.83
C ALA A 461 4.63 13.85 42.09
N GLU A 462 5.69 14.12 41.31
CA GLU A 462 6.47 13.09 40.62
C GLU A 462 7.20 12.15 41.60
N ASN A 463 7.70 12.66 42.73
CA ASN A 463 8.33 11.85 43.77
C ASN A 463 7.34 10.99 44.58
N LYS A 464 6.06 11.41 44.70
CA LYS A 464 5.03 10.67 45.47
C LYS A 464 4.39 9.53 44.69
N SER A 465 4.36 9.57 43.36
CA SER A 465 3.70 8.56 42.53
C SER A 465 4.42 7.21 42.46
N SER A 466 5.70 7.14 42.88
CA SER A 466 6.57 5.98 42.62
C SER A 466 6.74 4.97 43.75
N LYS A 467 6.15 5.14 44.96
CA LYS A 467 6.54 4.30 46.12
C LYS A 467 5.46 3.74 47.07
N TRP A 468 4.17 4.04 46.95
CA TRP A 468 3.18 3.57 47.94
C TRP A 468 1.91 2.97 47.31
N PRO A 469 1.37 1.85 47.82
CA PRO A 469 0.10 1.30 47.34
C PRO A 469 -1.04 2.24 47.74
N LYS A 470 -1.81 2.69 46.75
CA LYS A 470 -2.83 3.75 46.89
C LYS A 470 -4.03 3.29 47.71
N THR A 471 -4.37 4.03 48.76
CA THR A 471 -5.66 3.89 49.49
C THR A 471 -6.80 4.63 48.78
N VAL A 472 -8.03 4.14 48.92
CA VAL A 472 -9.29 4.63 48.29
C VAL A 472 -9.57 6.13 48.50
N TRP A 473 -8.96 6.75 49.53
CA TRP A 473 -9.11 8.18 49.85
C TRP A 473 -8.04 9.08 49.22
N GLN A 474 -6.99 8.52 48.60
CA GLN A 474 -5.93 9.27 47.91
C GLN A 474 -6.18 9.45 46.40
N SER A 475 -7.19 8.79 45.84
CA SER A 475 -7.55 8.92 44.43
C SER A 475 -8.14 10.29 44.06
N GLU A 476 -8.70 11.04 45.02
CA GLU A 476 -9.29 12.37 44.76
C GLU A 476 -8.23 13.49 44.66
N ALA A 477 -7.08 13.34 45.33
CA ALA A 477 -5.98 14.32 45.27
C ALA A 477 -5.09 14.14 44.01
N ASP A 478 -5.10 12.94 43.42
CA ASP A 478 -4.46 12.62 42.13
C ASP A 478 -5.34 12.99 40.92
N ASP A 479 -6.56 13.50 41.15
CA ASP A 479 -7.56 13.73 40.10
C ASP A 479 -7.47 15.13 39.47
N VAL A 480 -6.39 15.87 39.74
CA VAL A 480 -6.23 17.28 39.37
C VAL A 480 -5.02 17.45 38.45
N ASP A 481 -5.16 18.22 37.37
CA ASP A 481 -4.07 18.43 36.42
C ASP A 481 -2.88 19.21 37.04
N PRO A 482 -1.64 18.93 36.60
CA PRO A 482 -0.43 19.49 37.21
C PRO A 482 -0.24 20.99 36.91
N ALA A 483 -0.70 21.48 35.76
CA ALA A 483 -0.73 22.90 35.45
C ALA A 483 -2.09 23.51 35.78
N ALA A 484 -2.07 24.66 36.45
CA ALA A 484 -3.27 25.48 36.60
C ALA A 484 -3.62 26.17 35.29
N GLN A 485 -4.92 26.40 35.08
CA GLN A 485 -5.45 26.90 33.81
C GLN A 485 -6.31 28.14 34.04
N LEU A 486 -6.22 29.08 33.10
CA LEU A 486 -7.11 30.22 32.99
C LEU A 486 -7.49 30.41 31.51
N VAL A 487 -8.78 30.55 31.25
CA VAL A 487 -9.33 30.54 29.88
C VAL A 487 -10.07 31.84 29.64
N VAL A 488 -9.81 32.46 28.50
CA VAL A 488 -10.50 33.69 28.08
C VAL A 488 -10.99 33.51 26.64
N SER A 489 -12.26 33.84 26.39
CA SER A 489 -12.85 33.86 25.06
C SER A 489 -12.71 35.23 24.39
N TYR A 490 -12.58 35.21 23.07
CA TYR A 490 -12.62 36.41 22.24
C TYR A 490 -14.01 36.57 21.61
N ASP A 491 -14.65 37.70 21.89
CA ASP A 491 -15.98 38.06 21.36
C ASP A 491 -15.92 39.23 20.34
N GLY A 492 -14.72 39.61 19.90
CA GLY A 492 -14.52 40.68 18.91
C GLY A 492 -14.67 40.22 17.46
N PRO A 493 -14.50 41.13 16.49
CA PRO A 493 -14.59 40.80 15.07
C PRO A 493 -13.42 39.92 14.62
N ALA A 494 -13.67 39.16 13.55
CA ALA A 494 -12.75 38.19 12.96
C ALA A 494 -11.61 38.83 12.15
N GLU A 495 -11.07 39.96 12.61
CA GLU A 495 -10.02 40.71 11.93
C GLU A 495 -8.65 40.43 12.55
N THR A 496 -7.67 40.14 11.69
CA THR A 496 -6.29 39.85 12.08
C THR A 496 -5.69 40.85 13.08
N PRO A 497 -5.74 42.19 12.87
CA PRO A 497 -5.11 43.15 13.79
C PRO A 497 -5.79 43.17 15.17
N GLU A 498 -7.11 43.01 15.23
CA GLU A 498 -7.85 43.02 16.49
C GLU A 498 -7.56 41.79 17.34
N ILE A 499 -7.49 40.61 16.69
CA ILE A 499 -7.11 39.35 17.35
C ILE A 499 -5.69 39.46 17.91
N ILE A 500 -4.74 40.01 17.15
CA ILE A 500 -3.35 40.18 17.59
C ILE A 500 -3.27 41.11 18.81
N LYS A 501 -3.99 42.24 18.76
CA LYS A 501 -4.02 43.20 19.86
C LYS A 501 -4.63 42.59 21.11
N TRP A 502 -5.71 41.81 20.96
CA TRP A 502 -6.31 41.08 22.06
C TRP A 502 -5.36 40.03 22.65
N LEU A 503 -4.74 39.18 21.82
CA LEU A 503 -3.76 38.18 22.26
C LEU A 503 -2.61 38.83 23.03
N SER A 504 -2.07 39.94 22.53
CA SER A 504 -0.97 40.67 23.16
C SER A 504 -1.36 41.20 24.52
N LYS A 505 -2.57 41.79 24.63
CA LYS A 505 -3.11 42.24 25.92
C LYS A 505 -3.30 41.09 26.91
N MET A 506 -3.80 39.93 26.46
CA MET A 506 -4.01 38.76 27.33
C MET A 506 -2.68 38.20 27.85
N ILE A 507 -1.64 38.19 27.02
CA ILE A 507 -0.29 37.74 27.40
C ILE A 507 0.37 38.75 28.34
N GLU A 508 0.27 40.04 28.04
CA GLU A 508 0.77 41.11 28.92
C GLU A 508 0.11 41.06 30.30
N ASP A 509 -1.22 40.92 30.35
CA ASP A 509 -1.97 40.76 31.59
C ASP A 509 -1.58 39.45 32.31
N GLY A 510 -1.38 38.36 31.58
CA GLY A 510 -0.99 37.07 32.13
C GLY A 510 0.45 37.01 32.67
N ASP A 511 1.36 37.78 32.10
CA ASP A 511 2.77 37.83 32.52
C ASP A 511 2.96 38.83 33.68
N ASN A 512 2.19 39.93 33.71
CA ASN A 512 2.38 41.02 34.69
C ASN A 512 1.42 40.99 35.88
N LYS A 513 0.23 40.38 35.76
CA LYS A 513 -0.77 40.35 36.86
C LYS A 513 -0.77 38.99 37.57
N ASN A 514 -0.93 39.04 38.89
CA ASN A 514 -1.23 37.86 39.71
C ASN A 514 -2.69 37.44 39.50
N LEU A 515 -2.95 36.71 38.42
CA LEU A 515 -4.27 36.19 38.09
C LEU A 515 -4.59 34.93 38.92
N PRO A 516 -5.86 34.68 39.24
CA PRO A 516 -6.26 33.47 39.96
C PRO A 516 -5.97 32.22 39.12
N PHE A 517 -5.57 31.15 39.82
CA PHE A 517 -5.23 29.86 39.24
C PHE A 517 -6.32 28.85 39.58
N TYR A 518 -6.95 28.26 38.57
CA TYR A 518 -7.90 27.17 38.76
C TYR A 518 -7.26 25.85 38.34
N ARG A 519 -7.40 24.83 39.17
CA ARG A 519 -6.97 23.47 38.86
C ARG A 519 -8.18 22.57 38.79
N ALA A 520 -8.41 22.01 37.61
CA ALA A 520 -9.45 21.03 37.37
C ALA A 520 -8.93 19.97 36.41
N LYS A 521 -9.58 18.80 36.46
CA LYS A 521 -9.31 17.71 35.53
C LYS A 521 -9.82 18.05 34.14
N THR A 522 -8.91 18.20 33.20
CA THR A 522 -9.26 18.41 31.79
C THR A 522 -9.75 17.10 31.19
N PRO A 523 -10.85 17.11 30.41
CA PRO A 523 -11.30 15.94 29.66
C PRO A 523 -10.21 15.41 28.72
N GLU A 524 -10.20 14.10 28.50
CA GLU A 524 -9.25 13.50 27.56
C GLU A 524 -9.63 13.83 26.11
N LEU A 525 -8.62 14.20 25.32
CA LEU A 525 -8.77 14.41 23.88
C LEU A 525 -8.91 13.07 23.16
N VAL A 526 -9.84 13.00 22.22
CA VAL A 526 -10.03 11.85 21.33
C VAL A 526 -8.75 11.62 20.51
N PRO A 527 -8.29 10.36 20.40
CA PRO A 527 -7.12 10.02 19.58
C PRO A 527 -7.38 10.24 18.09
N GLU A 528 -6.33 10.11 17.29
CA GLU A 528 -6.43 10.17 15.84
C GLU A 528 -7.42 9.13 15.32
N SER A 529 -8.34 9.53 14.42
CA SER A 529 -9.28 8.58 13.82
C SER A 529 -8.47 7.56 13.04
N ALA A 530 -8.38 6.35 13.58
CA ALA A 530 -7.89 5.19 12.87
C ALA A 530 -8.94 4.80 11.83
N GLU A 531 -9.15 5.64 10.81
CA GLU A 531 -9.68 5.09 9.57
C GLU A 531 -8.72 3.97 9.17
N PRO A 532 -9.21 2.72 9.08
CA PRO A 532 -8.37 1.64 8.65
C PRO A 532 -7.86 2.02 7.27
N MET A 533 -6.55 2.22 7.16
CA MET A 533 -5.90 2.34 5.86
C MET A 533 -6.40 1.15 5.05
N ARG A 534 -7.00 1.38 3.88
CA ARG A 534 -7.38 0.29 2.96
C ARG A 534 -6.09 -0.30 2.40
N SER A 535 -5.38 -1.03 3.25
CA SER A 535 -4.12 -1.69 2.97
C SER A 535 -4.41 -3.06 2.38
N GLY A 536 -3.81 -3.32 1.23
CA GLY A 536 -3.83 -4.63 0.60
C GLY A 536 -5.06 -4.94 -0.23
N VAL A 537 -4.90 -5.98 -1.04
CA VAL A 537 -5.93 -6.57 -1.89
C VAL A 537 -7.12 -6.99 -0.99
N PRO A 538 -8.39 -6.74 -1.37
CA PRO A 538 -9.54 -7.16 -0.59
C PRO A 538 -9.40 -8.62 -0.13
N ARG A 539 -9.84 -8.94 1.10
CA ARG A 539 -9.76 -10.32 1.64
C ARG A 539 -10.30 -11.37 0.67
N SER A 540 -11.28 -11.00 -0.17
CA SER A 540 -11.82 -11.83 -1.23
C SER A 540 -10.76 -12.25 -2.27
N VAL A 541 -9.85 -11.36 -2.67
CA VAL A 541 -8.83 -11.65 -3.68
C VAL A 541 -7.68 -12.48 -3.11
N LYS A 542 -7.27 -12.23 -1.86
CA LYS A 542 -6.34 -13.13 -1.15
C LYS A 542 -6.95 -14.53 -1.00
N ALA A 543 -8.26 -14.62 -0.79
CA ALA A 543 -8.98 -15.89 -0.76
C ALA A 543 -9.06 -16.55 -2.15
N THR A 544 -9.33 -15.81 -3.23
CA THR A 544 -9.35 -16.38 -4.58
C THR A 544 -7.98 -16.84 -5.02
N GLN A 545 -6.90 -16.11 -4.72
CA GLN A 545 -5.52 -16.56 -4.99
C GLN A 545 -5.17 -17.82 -4.20
N LYS A 546 -5.56 -17.92 -2.92
CA LYS A 546 -5.39 -19.16 -2.14
C LYS A 546 -6.21 -20.33 -2.69
N VAL A 547 -7.43 -20.06 -3.17
CA VAL A 547 -8.27 -21.09 -3.79
C VAL A 547 -7.69 -21.54 -5.14
N LEU A 548 -7.17 -20.61 -5.95
CA LEU A 548 -6.47 -20.93 -7.19
C LEU A 548 -5.21 -21.75 -6.93
N SER A 549 -4.40 -21.40 -5.92
CA SER A 549 -3.19 -22.16 -5.60
C SER A 549 -3.51 -23.58 -5.09
N ILE A 550 -4.59 -23.74 -4.32
CA ILE A 550 -5.11 -25.05 -3.90
C ILE A 550 -5.63 -25.83 -5.12
N TRP A 551 -6.37 -25.19 -6.02
CA TRP A 551 -6.88 -25.82 -7.24
C TRP A 551 -5.75 -26.27 -8.18
N ASN A 552 -4.71 -25.45 -8.32
CA ASN A 552 -3.51 -25.77 -9.07
C ASN A 552 -2.78 -26.96 -8.45
N ARG A 553 -2.62 -27.01 -7.12
CA ARG A 553 -2.08 -28.19 -6.42
C ARG A 553 -2.92 -29.44 -6.65
N ILE A 554 -4.25 -29.34 -6.60
CA ILE A 554 -5.15 -30.47 -6.88
C ILE A 554 -4.97 -30.96 -8.32
N LYS A 555 -4.88 -30.05 -9.30
CA LYS A 555 -4.57 -30.41 -10.68
C LYS A 555 -3.23 -31.14 -10.81
N ASP A 556 -2.20 -30.72 -10.09
CA ASP A 556 -0.88 -31.38 -10.11
C ASP A 556 -0.92 -32.78 -9.49
N TYR A 557 -1.72 -32.97 -8.45
CA TYR A 557 -1.96 -34.30 -7.88
C TYR A 557 -2.74 -35.20 -8.86
N LEU A 558 -3.67 -34.65 -9.63
CA LEU A 558 -4.44 -35.40 -10.62
C LEU A 558 -3.63 -35.76 -11.88
N THR A 559 -2.62 -34.96 -12.23
CA THR A 559 -1.69 -35.27 -13.32
C THR A 559 -0.56 -36.22 -12.90
N ASP A 560 -0.47 -36.59 -11.62
CA ASP A 560 0.47 -37.63 -11.18
C ASP A 560 -0.04 -39.01 -11.62
N PRO A 561 0.71 -39.73 -12.48
CA PRO A 561 0.33 -41.06 -12.97
C PRO A 561 0.16 -42.11 -11.84
N ARG A 562 0.67 -41.85 -10.63
CA ARG A 562 0.54 -42.74 -9.46
C ARG A 562 -0.78 -42.56 -8.71
N VAL A 563 -1.45 -41.41 -8.85
CA VAL A 563 -2.66 -41.08 -8.08
C VAL A 563 -3.89 -41.76 -8.67
N GLY A 564 -3.98 -41.88 -10.00
CA GLY A 564 -5.08 -42.58 -10.68
C GLY A 564 -5.35 -43.99 -10.12
N PRO A 565 -4.34 -44.87 -10.02
CA PRO A 565 -4.48 -46.19 -9.40
C PRO A 565 -4.95 -46.16 -7.94
N THR A 566 -4.47 -45.21 -7.13
CA THR A 566 -4.89 -45.10 -5.71
C THR A 566 -6.32 -44.61 -5.54
N LEU A 567 -6.78 -43.68 -6.39
CA LEU A 567 -8.17 -43.22 -6.41
C LEU A 567 -9.11 -44.33 -6.89
N LEU A 568 -8.69 -45.12 -7.88
CA LEU A 568 -9.41 -46.29 -8.35
C LEU A 568 -9.53 -47.36 -7.25
N LEU A 569 -8.45 -47.62 -6.51
CA LEU A 569 -8.47 -48.53 -5.35
C LEU A 569 -9.44 -48.03 -4.26
N GLY A 570 -9.42 -46.74 -3.94
CA GLY A 570 -10.35 -46.14 -2.98
C GLY A 570 -11.81 -46.22 -3.44
N ALA A 571 -12.08 -46.00 -4.72
CA ALA A 571 -13.40 -46.18 -5.32
C ALA A 571 -13.87 -47.64 -5.24
N LEU A 572 -12.99 -48.61 -5.50
CA LEU A 572 -13.30 -50.04 -5.37
C LEU A 572 -13.56 -50.46 -3.92
N LEU A 573 -12.78 -49.96 -2.96
CA LEU A 573 -12.97 -50.24 -1.53
C LEU A 573 -14.27 -49.63 -1.00
N SER A 574 -14.61 -48.41 -1.41
CA SER A 574 -15.87 -47.76 -1.02
C SER A 574 -17.09 -48.44 -1.65
N ALA A 575 -17.04 -48.80 -2.94
CA ALA A 575 -18.08 -49.59 -3.59
C ALA A 575 -18.23 -50.97 -2.95
N GLY A 576 -17.12 -51.62 -2.58
CA GLY A 576 -17.10 -52.87 -1.83
C GLY A 576 -17.74 -52.74 -0.44
N ASN A 577 -17.48 -51.64 0.27
CA ASN A 577 -18.06 -51.40 1.60
C ASN A 577 -19.56 -51.06 1.52
N VAL A 578 -19.99 -50.32 0.49
CA VAL A 578 -21.42 -50.07 0.20
C VAL A 578 -22.13 -51.37 -0.17
N TRP A 579 -21.51 -52.24 -0.96
CA TRP A 579 -22.05 -53.56 -1.27
C TRP A 579 -22.14 -54.46 -0.02
N TRP A 580 -21.10 -54.45 0.83
CA TRP A 580 -21.04 -55.21 2.09
C TRP A 580 -22.06 -54.76 3.14
N THR A 581 -22.30 -53.46 3.25
CA THR A 581 -23.33 -52.91 4.15
C THR A 581 -24.74 -53.20 3.64
N ARG A 582 -24.95 -53.18 2.31
CA ARG A 582 -26.23 -53.50 1.69
C ARG A 582 -26.59 -54.99 1.77
N SER A 583 -25.61 -55.89 1.73
CA SER A 583 -25.85 -57.34 1.86
C SER A 583 -26.20 -57.78 3.29
N ARG A 584 -25.82 -57.01 4.32
CA ARG A 584 -26.24 -57.24 5.71
C ARG A 584 -27.66 -56.77 6.05
N SER A 585 -28.30 -55.94 5.20
CA SER A 585 -29.64 -55.40 5.46
C SER A 585 -30.79 -56.37 5.17
N THR A 586 -30.52 -57.63 4.81
CA THR A 586 -31.52 -58.64 4.41
C THR A 586 -31.89 -59.60 5.56
N GLN A 587 -32.23 -59.09 6.74
CA GLN A 587 -33.04 -59.83 7.71
C GLN A 587 -34.32 -59.04 8.01
N PRO A 588 -35.52 -59.63 7.85
CA PRO A 588 -36.76 -58.90 8.02
C PRO A 588 -37.16 -58.82 9.50
N PRO A 589 -37.51 -57.65 10.04
CA PRO A 589 -38.25 -57.58 11.28
C PRO A 589 -39.77 -57.64 11.00
N VAL A 590 -40.41 -58.38 11.89
CA VAL A 590 -41.84 -58.68 12.01
C VAL A 590 -42.69 -57.41 12.11
N GLN A 591 -43.79 -57.37 11.36
CA GLN A 591 -44.83 -56.34 11.45
C GLN A 591 -45.73 -56.55 12.68
N THR A 592 -46.06 -55.46 13.40
CA THR A 592 -47.32 -55.36 14.13
C THR A 592 -47.87 -53.92 14.13
N ASN A 593 -48.81 -53.69 13.20
CA ASN A 593 -50.07 -52.93 13.25
C ASN A 593 -50.26 -51.60 14.03
N GLN A 594 -50.35 -50.52 13.24
CA GLN A 594 -51.43 -49.49 13.16
C GLN A 594 -51.77 -48.53 14.34
N PRO A 595 -52.41 -47.34 14.08
CA PRO A 595 -52.36 -46.47 12.90
C PRO A 595 -52.13 -44.97 13.21
N SER A 596 -51.87 -44.26 12.13
CA SER A 596 -51.56 -42.85 11.90
C SER A 596 -52.65 -41.81 12.21
N SER A 597 -52.21 -40.59 12.59
CA SER A 597 -52.78 -39.35 12.08
C SER A 597 -51.71 -38.26 11.84
N ASN A 598 -51.58 -37.93 10.55
CA ASN A 598 -51.04 -36.75 9.86
C ASN A 598 -50.20 -35.70 10.61
N GLN A 599 -48.93 -35.57 10.20
CA GLN A 599 -48.41 -34.29 9.74
C GLN A 599 -47.27 -34.51 8.72
N SER A 600 -47.60 -34.21 7.47
CA SER A 600 -46.75 -34.23 6.28
C SER A 600 -46.01 -32.91 6.08
N ASP A 601 -44.83 -33.02 5.48
CA ASP A 601 -44.24 -32.08 4.52
C ASP A 601 -44.13 -30.61 4.92
N ASN A 602 -43.11 -30.25 5.71
CA ASN A 602 -42.69 -28.85 5.86
C ASN A 602 -41.17 -28.60 5.77
N ASN A 603 -40.33 -29.63 5.61
CA ASN A 603 -38.87 -29.43 5.68
C ASN A 603 -38.17 -29.13 4.34
N VAL A 604 -38.82 -29.38 3.19
CA VAL A 604 -38.17 -29.18 1.88
C VAL A 604 -38.33 -27.74 1.36
N ASP A 605 -39.42 -27.05 1.73
CA ASP A 605 -39.69 -25.67 1.29
C ASP A 605 -38.94 -24.59 2.08
N GLU A 606 -38.54 -24.87 3.32
CA GLU A 606 -37.70 -23.98 4.15
C GLU A 606 -36.27 -23.85 3.57
N GLU A 607 -35.67 -24.94 3.09
CA GLU A 607 -34.34 -24.92 2.48
C GLU A 607 -34.32 -24.25 1.10
N LYS A 608 -35.38 -24.44 0.29
CA LYS A 608 -35.52 -23.75 -1.00
C LYS A 608 -35.68 -22.24 -0.82
N LYS A 609 -36.52 -21.79 0.14
CA LYS A 609 -36.69 -20.37 0.45
C LYS A 609 -35.41 -19.72 0.98
N LYS A 610 -34.60 -20.43 1.78
CA LYS A 610 -33.28 -19.96 2.23
C LYS A 610 -32.26 -19.84 1.09
N ARG A 611 -32.28 -20.76 0.11
CA ARG A 611 -31.44 -20.65 -1.10
C ARG A 611 -31.88 -19.52 -2.02
N GLU A 612 -33.17 -19.26 -2.13
CA GLU A 612 -33.73 -18.23 -2.99
C GLU A 612 -33.58 -16.81 -2.40
N GLN A 613 -33.67 -16.66 -1.07
CA GLN A 613 -33.31 -15.42 -0.37
C GLN A 613 -31.80 -15.13 -0.44
N ARG A 614 -30.93 -16.14 -0.42
CA ARG A 614 -29.49 -15.95 -0.65
C ARG A 614 -29.18 -15.54 -2.09
N ARG A 615 -29.95 -16.01 -3.07
CA ARG A 615 -29.83 -15.61 -4.48
C ARG A 615 -30.26 -14.15 -4.70
N LYS A 616 -31.39 -13.72 -4.11
CA LYS A 616 -31.85 -12.33 -4.17
C LYS A 616 -30.96 -11.33 -3.41
N LYS A 617 -30.22 -11.80 -2.38
CA LYS A 617 -29.23 -10.97 -1.68
C LYS A 617 -27.89 -10.86 -2.45
N ALA A 618 -27.63 -11.77 -3.38
CA ALA A 618 -26.47 -11.74 -4.27
C ALA A 618 -26.71 -10.92 -5.56
N GLU A 619 -27.97 -10.77 -6.00
CA GLU A 619 -28.35 -9.92 -7.16
C GLU A 619 -28.52 -8.43 -6.80
N GLY A 620 -28.47 -8.05 -5.51
CA GLY A 620 -28.56 -6.65 -5.05
C GLY A 620 -27.20 -5.98 -4.76
N GLU A 621 -26.09 -6.71 -4.92
CA GLU A 621 -24.72 -6.21 -4.79
C GLU A 621 -23.99 -6.40 -6.14
N GLU A 622 -24.59 -5.88 -7.23
CA GLU A 622 -23.76 -5.45 -8.35
C GLU A 622 -22.94 -4.25 -7.86
N VAL A 623 -21.74 -4.56 -7.36
CA VAL A 623 -20.66 -3.60 -7.25
C VAL A 623 -20.47 -3.07 -8.68
N PRO A 624 -20.74 -1.78 -8.96
CA PRO A 624 -20.40 -1.25 -10.27
C PRO A 624 -18.89 -1.41 -10.38
N ALA A 625 -18.43 -2.09 -11.44
CA ALA A 625 -17.03 -2.10 -11.81
C ALA A 625 -16.58 -0.63 -11.92
N SER A 626 -15.89 -0.16 -10.89
CA SER A 626 -15.51 1.25 -10.79
C SER A 626 -14.56 1.52 -11.94
N ILE A 627 -14.87 2.55 -12.72
CA ILE A 627 -14.09 3.06 -13.85
C ILE A 627 -12.65 3.48 -13.48
N THR A 628 -12.24 3.29 -12.22
CA THR A 628 -11.00 3.77 -11.61
C THR A 628 -9.93 2.69 -11.38
N ASP A 629 -10.23 1.41 -11.67
CA ASP A 629 -9.22 0.34 -11.70
C ASP A 629 -8.75 0.00 -13.12
N ASN A 630 -9.40 0.57 -14.15
CA ASN A 630 -8.91 0.50 -15.51
C ASN A 630 -7.97 1.69 -15.76
N GLU A 631 -6.83 1.42 -16.39
CA GLU A 631 -6.08 2.46 -17.08
C GLU A 631 -7.06 3.32 -17.89
N PRO A 632 -6.89 4.66 -17.91
CA PRO A 632 -7.68 5.49 -18.80
C PRO A 632 -7.55 4.91 -20.22
N LYS A 633 -8.65 4.91 -20.99
CA LYS A 633 -8.73 4.25 -22.31
C LYS A 633 -7.66 4.73 -23.32
N ASP A 634 -6.96 5.81 -22.98
CA ASP A 634 -5.92 6.46 -23.79
C ASP A 634 -4.53 6.38 -23.14
N ALA A 635 -4.31 5.48 -22.16
CA ALA A 635 -2.99 5.22 -21.60
C ALA A 635 -2.10 4.61 -22.70
N VAL A 636 -1.14 5.39 -23.20
CA VAL A 636 -0.18 4.90 -24.18
C VAL A 636 1.03 4.35 -23.43
N GLN A 637 1.23 3.03 -23.49
CA GLN A 637 2.54 2.46 -23.22
C GLN A 637 3.45 2.80 -24.41
N ILE A 638 4.17 3.92 -24.31
CA ILE A 638 5.24 4.20 -25.25
C ILE A 638 6.44 3.34 -24.83
N LEU A 639 6.70 2.30 -25.63
CA LEU A 639 8.04 1.76 -25.81
C LEU A 639 8.92 2.93 -26.26
N SER A 640 9.73 3.48 -25.36
CA SER A 640 10.72 4.49 -25.75
C SER A 640 11.72 3.81 -26.70
N SER A 641 11.56 4.06 -28.00
CA SER A 641 12.58 3.73 -28.99
C SER A 641 13.86 4.46 -28.61
N GLY A 642 14.98 3.76 -28.75
CA GLY A 642 16.30 4.28 -28.46
C GLY A 642 16.57 5.61 -29.15
N SER A 643 17.39 6.40 -28.47
CA SER A 643 18.33 7.37 -29.02
C SER A 643 18.59 7.20 -30.52
N ASP A 644 18.11 8.14 -31.33
CA ASP A 644 18.86 8.55 -32.51
C ASP A 644 19.63 9.80 -32.13
N SER A 645 20.95 9.63 -32.09
CA SER A 645 21.92 10.72 -32.08
C SER A 645 21.99 11.27 -33.50
N ASP A 646 21.66 12.56 -33.65
CA ASP A 646 22.39 13.58 -34.42
C ASP A 646 21.84 14.97 -34.11
#